data_AF-A0A455W8X5-F1
#
_entry.id   AF-A0A455W8X5-F1
#
_cell.length_a   1.000
_cell.length_b   1.000
_cell.length_c   1.000
_cell.angle_alpha   90.00
_cell.angle_beta   90.00
_cell.angle_gamma   90.00
#
_symmetry.space_group_name_H-M   'P 1'
#
loop_
_entity.id
_entity.type
_entity.pdbx_description
1 polymer ?
#
loop_
_entity_poly.entity_id
_entity_poly.type
_entity_poly.pdbx_seq_one_letter_code
_entity_poly.pdbx_strand_id
1 'polypeptide(L)'
;MKYNKTLALVPAILLAACGGSDEQTMGERSAPGSVVYSFPMDGQADVSPKTELVLRFSHAITDDEATIREKISISSGDTSQDFTVEKIDGGKSLKLQPTGRLDILTRYSVTFEQPLAAEGGRTVATPNAVGEPGIQFDTRGDFTAIANLTNTDETFRVAWQVPDQGSSFQAMNFSTFRLAMTHPVHPDWKKLGGTIELLDSDNQAVPATVLVKGNRITVDPCVTAEPEDCGSKADVLEAGQTYTLKLNNLASLTNGPDGDRFSQEFSFQPRDTGPTVVLQQAAVDSGLGEGVSEDAAQRSILNGQIINGVTLNSVLQGVAGPSQQTGDLYAELAFAPAFQADEALPLRVPKGSVLNSTSLDVRIGGEVAILNAATGQLQTTGNIKVTMLSDASGYLSPNPYTDNQNAPRHITLFMDVSMNTEEAQPNASLSQDLMGVELRGIALVQDGVLTIDAIGMVEPNLLGQEFTDSTIAFHLQAATDVDSVLDADAMRELDTTSPQLVSWMPGPENAIPDTRQAMQRPGDPVILNFDEPLDPATAPDGVTLFEAGTVVENLHVKVDGTTLTINPEGGLKHGLAYRVSPSGLSDLAGNPAIFQDLNFVMTSTGDNDGSVTKRSPIALTTYPGFPCVTTAADFASLSHGQCLDAAPSGPAGDVLPITDMPTDRPIIVVFSQSMQVDTINSETLVVEKVSDPATAIGAGEIVSGRIEKNNQRIRFFPDQPWEPGGFYRYTLRSSTAVGDCAQAICSDLGPGYPLKTDLLVNPEAVGGPDMTIYFRGAESIASVFTPLRNLPVRDTNSNFEIDCPTLGDEGCLEPFEQESDGMGGFLPSANAAKLIVKDKQATVLGAPAGAAVGCSADTEGDCPRDKFIYQTYGLNTEVVGPAIDPETNKTGVKVLLYPTMLVATSATVVLDGLGDQVTGPQVLRMRYSEGAEGRRDQLIEGIIIEDANGGPIFKTTAELTLDAPNLSVPLEGALQHNLYSLPITLNLDGPITFFDDGRMQIEQRNNNAPDINVLVSTENAILDSGIELISCLGGLLFGDTSACEDLLDESSEDTGAVLIPLTIPEGGIYLNFISNPIKELPIEQ
;
A
#
# COMPACT_ATOMS: atom_id res chain seq x y z
N MET A 1 -58.25 -32.24 -31.27
CA MET A 1 -59.71 -32.50 -31.36
C MET A 1 -60.45 -31.43 -30.54
N LYS A 2 -61.70 -31.12 -30.93
CA LYS A 2 -62.45 -29.88 -30.67
C LYS A 2 -63.10 -29.76 -29.26
N TYR A 3 -62.97 -28.56 -28.68
CA TYR A 3 -63.94 -27.67 -27.98
C TYR A 3 -65.03 -28.14 -26.97
N ASN A 4 -65.14 -27.31 -25.91
CA ASN A 4 -66.30 -26.86 -25.06
C ASN A 4 -66.44 -27.46 -23.64
N LYS A 5 -67.00 -26.78 -22.61
CA LYS A 5 -67.15 -25.38 -22.17
C LYS A 5 -67.77 -25.41 -20.74
N THR A 6 -67.21 -24.62 -19.80
CA THR A 6 -67.88 -23.68 -18.84
C THR A 6 -69.03 -24.08 -17.85
N LEU A 7 -68.77 -23.79 -16.56
CA LEU A 7 -69.54 -23.08 -15.50
C LEU A 7 -70.84 -23.62 -14.80
N ALA A 8 -70.76 -23.57 -13.46
CA ALA A 8 -71.65 -22.91 -12.47
C ALA A 8 -72.91 -23.57 -11.86
N LEU A 9 -72.87 -23.64 -10.52
CA LEU A 9 -73.88 -23.36 -9.46
C LEU A 9 -75.28 -24.03 -9.43
N VAL A 10 -75.46 -24.86 -8.38
CA VAL A 10 -76.52 -24.94 -7.32
C VAL A 10 -77.98 -24.51 -7.64
N PRO A 11 -79.00 -25.23 -7.11
CA PRO A 11 -79.79 -24.63 -6.03
C PRO A 11 -80.13 -25.59 -4.86
N ALA A 12 -80.39 -24.94 -3.73
CA ALA A 12 -80.66 -25.48 -2.40
C ALA A 12 -82.08 -26.08 -2.21
N ILE A 13 -82.26 -26.63 -1.00
CA ILE A 13 -83.51 -26.89 -0.25
C ILE A 13 -84.03 -28.33 -0.34
N LEU A 14 -83.68 -29.14 0.67
CA LEU A 14 -84.61 -29.85 1.57
C LEU A 14 -83.84 -30.72 2.59
N LEU A 15 -83.57 -30.17 3.77
CA LEU A 15 -83.90 -30.77 5.09
C LEU A 15 -83.36 -29.87 6.21
N ALA A 16 -84.30 -29.23 6.89
CA ALA A 16 -84.07 -28.41 8.06
C ALA A 16 -84.02 -29.26 9.35
N ALA A 17 -83.33 -28.70 10.35
CA ALA A 17 -83.47 -28.87 11.80
C ALA A 17 -82.83 -30.11 12.48
N CYS A 18 -81.61 -29.92 13.02
CA CYS A 18 -81.39 -29.78 14.48
C CYS A 18 -79.90 -29.54 14.81
N GLY A 19 -79.59 -28.29 15.18
CA GLY A 19 -78.72 -27.91 16.30
C GLY A 19 -77.28 -28.42 16.38
N GLY A 20 -76.33 -27.53 16.08
CA GLY A 20 -74.93 -27.65 16.49
C GLY A 20 -74.10 -26.53 15.89
N SER A 21 -74.02 -25.40 16.58
CA SER A 21 -73.15 -24.28 16.25
C SER A 21 -71.70 -24.66 16.51
N ASP A 22 -71.01 -25.13 15.47
CA ASP A 22 -69.56 -25.08 15.35
C ASP A 22 -69.28 -24.69 13.90
N GLU A 23 -69.05 -23.39 13.66
CA GLU A 23 -68.30 -22.99 12.48
C GLU A 23 -66.91 -23.60 12.64
N GLN A 24 -66.70 -24.78 12.07
CA GLN A 24 -65.36 -25.23 11.75
C GLN A 24 -64.85 -24.30 10.65
N THR A 25 -64.24 -23.20 11.08
CA THR A 25 -63.18 -22.57 10.29
C THR A 25 -62.12 -23.65 10.10
N MET A 26 -62.09 -24.25 8.90
CA MET A 26 -60.86 -24.88 8.42
C MET A 26 -59.83 -23.75 8.33
N GLY A 27 -59.10 -23.51 9.42
CA GLY A 27 -57.86 -22.76 9.38
C GLY A 27 -56.95 -23.56 8.47
N GLU A 28 -56.82 -23.11 7.22
CA GLU A 28 -55.76 -23.57 6.33
C GLU A 28 -54.46 -23.43 7.12
N ARG A 29 -53.79 -24.55 7.42
CA ARG A 29 -52.49 -24.51 8.09
C ARG A 29 -51.55 -23.78 7.13
N SER A 30 -51.31 -22.50 7.41
CA SER A 30 -50.28 -21.73 6.74
C SER A 30 -48.96 -22.49 6.86
N ALA A 31 -48.34 -22.85 5.73
CA ALA A 31 -46.99 -23.40 5.75
C ALA A 31 -46.06 -22.43 6.49
N PRO A 32 -45.10 -22.93 7.31
CA PRO A 32 -44.14 -22.07 7.99
C PRO A 32 -43.32 -21.28 6.96
N GLY A 33 -42.85 -20.10 7.35
CA GLY A 33 -41.90 -19.36 6.54
C GLY A 33 -40.52 -20.00 6.65
N SER A 34 -39.71 -19.88 5.60
CA SER A 34 -38.29 -20.25 5.59
C SER A 34 -37.40 -19.08 5.21
N VAL A 35 -36.14 -19.15 5.66
CA VAL A 35 -35.00 -18.51 4.98
C VAL A 35 -34.84 -19.18 3.62
N VAL A 36 -34.54 -18.40 2.59
CA VAL A 36 -34.33 -18.88 1.22
C VAL A 36 -32.97 -18.46 0.67
N TYR A 37 -32.25 -17.55 1.32
CA TYR A 37 -30.89 -17.16 0.96
C TYR A 37 -30.22 -16.49 2.16
N SER A 38 -28.90 -16.66 2.28
CA SER A 38 -28.06 -15.87 3.16
C SER A 38 -26.76 -15.46 2.49
N PHE A 39 -26.20 -14.35 2.95
CA PHE A 39 -24.83 -13.93 2.69
C PHE A 39 -24.18 -13.57 4.03
N PRO A 40 -23.00 -14.09 4.39
CA PRO A 40 -22.38 -15.27 3.80
C PRO A 40 -23.32 -16.48 3.73
N MET A 41 -23.03 -17.41 2.83
CA MET A 41 -23.74 -18.69 2.74
C MET A 41 -23.32 -19.60 3.91
N ASP A 42 -24.23 -20.46 4.36
CA ASP A 42 -23.92 -21.45 5.39
C ASP A 42 -22.81 -22.42 4.93
N GLY A 43 -21.73 -22.49 5.70
CA GLY A 43 -20.49 -23.18 5.40
C GLY A 43 -19.46 -22.38 4.59
N GLN A 44 -19.70 -21.10 4.29
CA GLN A 44 -18.77 -20.29 3.49
C GLN A 44 -17.50 -19.97 4.28
N ALA A 45 -16.34 -20.20 3.66
CA ALA A 45 -15.03 -19.84 4.20
C ALA A 45 -14.48 -18.60 3.50
N ASP A 46 -13.37 -18.07 4.03
CA ASP A 46 -12.63 -16.94 3.48
C ASP A 46 -13.46 -15.66 3.31
N VAL A 47 -14.43 -15.45 4.20
CA VAL A 47 -15.31 -14.28 4.20
C VAL A 47 -14.54 -13.04 4.67
N SER A 48 -14.70 -11.90 4.00
CA SER A 48 -14.09 -10.65 4.49
C SER A 48 -14.58 -10.32 5.91
N PRO A 49 -13.68 -9.93 6.83
CA PRO A 49 -14.08 -9.48 8.16
C PRO A 49 -14.88 -8.16 8.15
N LYS A 50 -14.94 -7.46 7.01
CA LYS A 50 -15.73 -6.24 6.82
C LYS A 50 -17.12 -6.51 6.22
N THR A 51 -17.49 -7.77 5.99
CA THR A 51 -18.75 -8.12 5.33
C THR A 51 -19.98 -7.67 6.12
N GLU A 52 -21.01 -7.26 5.38
CA GLU A 52 -22.39 -7.24 5.88
C GLU A 52 -23.00 -8.65 5.81
N LEU A 53 -24.02 -8.91 6.64
CA LEU A 53 -24.77 -10.16 6.59
C LEU A 53 -26.17 -9.91 6.03
N VAL A 54 -26.67 -10.82 5.21
CA VAL A 54 -27.97 -10.72 4.55
C VAL A 54 -28.75 -12.00 4.76
N LEU A 55 -30.03 -11.88 5.11
CA LEU A 55 -30.97 -12.99 5.21
C LEU A 55 -32.20 -12.68 4.36
N ARG A 56 -32.53 -13.55 3.40
CA ARG A 56 -33.76 -13.43 2.61
C ARG A 56 -34.74 -14.53 2.97
N PHE A 57 -36.01 -14.16 3.00
CA PHE A 57 -37.11 -15.00 3.47
C PHE A 57 -38.15 -15.22 2.38
N SER A 58 -38.82 -16.37 2.46
CA SER A 58 -39.97 -16.70 1.61
C SER A 58 -41.14 -15.72 1.76
N HIS A 59 -41.27 -15.07 2.92
CA HIS A 59 -42.34 -14.13 3.26
C HIS A 59 -41.75 -12.96 4.05
N ALA A 60 -42.38 -11.78 3.97
CA ALA A 60 -41.91 -10.60 4.67
C ALA A 60 -41.95 -10.81 6.20
N ILE A 61 -40.86 -10.42 6.89
CA ILE A 61 -40.77 -10.41 8.34
C ILE A 61 -41.58 -9.25 8.90
N THR A 62 -42.49 -9.56 9.82
CA THR A 62 -43.42 -8.60 10.43
C THR A 62 -42.94 -8.06 11.77
N ASP A 63 -41.95 -8.70 12.38
CA ASP A 63 -41.27 -8.16 13.55
C ASP A 63 -40.66 -6.77 13.22
N ASP A 64 -40.63 -5.86 14.20
CA ASP A 64 -39.87 -4.62 14.10
C ASP A 64 -38.37 -4.87 14.31
N GLU A 65 -37.52 -3.93 13.89
CA GLU A 65 -36.05 -4.10 13.88
C GLU A 65 -35.47 -4.31 15.28
N ALA A 66 -36.05 -3.70 16.32
CA ALA A 66 -35.61 -3.91 17.69
C ALA A 66 -35.92 -5.34 18.16
N THR A 67 -37.14 -5.82 17.86
CA THR A 67 -37.54 -7.21 18.14
C THR A 67 -36.66 -8.20 17.37
N ILE A 68 -36.32 -7.92 16.09
CA ILE A 68 -35.42 -8.77 15.30
C ILE A 68 -34.04 -8.85 15.94
N ARG A 69 -33.48 -7.71 16.37
CA ARG A 69 -32.18 -7.65 17.05
C ARG A 69 -32.14 -8.45 18.35
N GLU A 70 -33.26 -8.53 19.09
CA GLU A 70 -33.35 -9.37 20.29
C GLU A 70 -33.47 -10.87 19.98
N LYS A 71 -33.94 -11.25 18.79
CA LYS A 71 -34.19 -12.64 18.38
C LYS A 71 -33.04 -13.27 17.60
N ILE A 72 -32.23 -12.48 16.92
CA ILE A 72 -31.07 -12.96 16.15
C ILE A 72 -29.80 -12.79 16.98
N SER A 73 -28.95 -13.81 16.98
CA SER A 73 -27.60 -13.73 17.54
C SER A 73 -26.58 -13.95 16.43
N ILE A 74 -25.50 -13.17 16.45
CA ILE A 74 -24.27 -13.42 15.73
C ILE A 74 -23.22 -13.76 16.79
N SER A 75 -22.61 -14.94 16.73
CA SER A 75 -21.65 -15.36 17.76
C SER A 75 -20.47 -16.15 17.21
N SER A 76 -19.35 -16.05 17.91
CA SER A 76 -18.16 -16.90 17.77
C SER A 76 -17.91 -17.57 19.13
N GLY A 77 -18.21 -18.87 19.21
CA GLY A 77 -18.24 -19.59 20.49
C GLY A 77 -19.19 -18.95 21.49
N ASP A 78 -18.66 -18.57 22.65
CA ASP A 78 -19.42 -17.89 23.73
C ASP A 78 -19.48 -16.35 23.57
N THR A 79 -18.81 -15.79 22.55
CA THR A 79 -18.74 -14.34 22.32
C THR A 79 -19.81 -13.92 21.32
N SER A 80 -20.63 -12.93 21.67
CA SER A 80 -21.64 -12.37 20.76
C SER A 80 -21.17 -11.05 20.15
N GLN A 81 -21.47 -10.88 18.86
CA GLN A 81 -21.22 -9.69 18.09
C GLN A 81 -22.49 -8.84 18.00
N ASP A 82 -22.38 -7.55 18.34
CA ASP A 82 -23.50 -6.62 18.19
C ASP A 82 -23.65 -6.15 16.72
N PHE A 83 -24.87 -5.81 16.34
CA PHE A 83 -25.25 -5.45 14.98
C PHE A 83 -26.48 -4.53 14.92
N THR A 84 -26.65 -3.84 13.79
CA THR A 84 -27.89 -3.14 13.43
C THR A 84 -28.68 -3.94 12.40
N VAL A 85 -29.99 -3.69 12.30
CA VAL A 85 -30.91 -4.39 11.39
C VAL A 85 -31.56 -3.38 10.47
N GLU A 86 -31.58 -3.68 9.17
CA GLU A 86 -32.35 -2.94 8.17
C GLU A 86 -33.26 -3.90 7.38
N LYS A 87 -34.55 -3.54 7.23
CA LYS A 87 -35.50 -4.29 6.41
C LYS A 87 -35.46 -3.85 4.94
N ILE A 88 -35.13 -4.79 4.07
CA ILE A 88 -35.03 -4.64 2.61
C ILE A 88 -36.20 -5.35 1.92
N ASP A 89 -36.60 -4.88 0.73
CA ASP A 89 -37.67 -5.48 -0.11
C ASP A 89 -38.97 -5.70 0.69
N GLY A 90 -39.40 -4.66 1.42
CA GLY A 90 -40.60 -4.71 2.26
C GLY A 90 -40.53 -5.68 3.45
N GLY A 91 -39.31 -6.03 3.90
CA GLY A 91 -39.06 -7.00 4.97
C GLY A 91 -38.86 -8.43 4.50
N LYS A 92 -38.80 -8.68 3.19
CA LYS A 92 -38.40 -10.00 2.64
C LYS A 92 -36.91 -10.25 2.74
N SER A 93 -36.10 -9.22 2.95
CA SER A 93 -34.69 -9.36 3.25
C SER A 93 -34.32 -8.52 4.46
N LEU A 94 -33.36 -9.01 5.24
CA LEU A 94 -32.78 -8.33 6.39
C LEU A 94 -31.30 -8.17 6.11
N LYS A 95 -30.80 -6.93 6.22
CA LYS A 95 -29.37 -6.66 6.30
C LYS A 95 -28.99 -6.48 7.76
N LEU A 96 -28.03 -7.27 8.22
CA LEU A 96 -27.45 -7.20 9.55
C LEU A 96 -26.04 -6.64 9.42
N GLN A 97 -25.81 -5.44 9.98
CA GLN A 97 -24.51 -4.79 9.93
C GLN A 97 -23.82 -4.89 11.29
N PRO A 98 -22.72 -5.66 11.42
CA PRO A 98 -21.94 -5.70 12.65
C PRO A 98 -21.47 -4.30 13.07
N THR A 99 -21.44 -4.02 14.37
CA THR A 99 -20.90 -2.78 14.94
C THR A 99 -19.37 -2.80 14.95
N GLY A 100 -18.75 -2.82 13.77
CA GLY A 100 -17.30 -2.89 13.59
C GLY A 100 -16.88 -4.04 12.68
N ARG A 101 -15.55 -4.15 12.48
CA ARG A 101 -14.93 -5.27 11.78
C ARG A 101 -15.11 -6.54 12.61
N LEU A 102 -15.48 -7.66 11.97
CA LEU A 102 -15.42 -8.99 12.56
C LEU A 102 -13.95 -9.39 12.81
N ASP A 103 -13.73 -10.31 13.74
CA ASP A 103 -12.39 -10.85 13.97
C ASP A 103 -11.94 -11.68 12.76
N ILE A 104 -10.65 -11.61 12.41
CA ILE A 104 -10.04 -12.45 11.36
C ILE A 104 -9.90 -13.90 11.84
N LEU A 105 -9.74 -14.84 10.91
CA LEU A 105 -9.49 -16.26 11.21
C LEU A 105 -10.49 -16.86 12.22
N THR A 106 -11.74 -16.41 12.17
CA THR A 106 -12.75 -16.67 13.20
C THR A 106 -14.00 -17.28 12.59
N ARG A 107 -14.53 -18.33 13.24
CA ARG A 107 -15.80 -18.95 12.87
C ARG A 107 -16.96 -18.26 13.56
N TYR A 108 -17.91 -17.76 12.78
CA TYR A 108 -19.16 -17.18 13.26
C TYR A 108 -20.37 -18.07 12.96
N SER A 109 -21.42 -17.91 13.75
CA SER A 109 -22.73 -18.52 13.55
C SER A 109 -23.84 -17.50 13.73
N VAL A 110 -24.80 -17.48 12.81
CA VAL A 110 -26.04 -16.69 12.91
C VAL A 110 -27.19 -17.60 13.31
N THR A 111 -27.81 -17.36 14.46
CA THR A 111 -28.90 -18.18 15.03
C THR A 111 -30.13 -17.34 15.36
N PHE A 112 -31.32 -17.96 15.33
CA PHE A 112 -32.54 -17.33 15.83
C PHE A 112 -32.87 -17.90 17.22
N GLU A 113 -32.60 -17.14 18.27
CA GLU A 113 -32.91 -17.49 19.66
C GLU A 113 -34.42 -17.68 19.90
N GLN A 114 -35.22 -16.99 19.09
CA GLN A 114 -36.66 -17.23 18.98
C GLN A 114 -37.10 -17.15 17.51
N PRO A 115 -38.14 -17.88 17.10
CA PRO A 115 -38.67 -17.78 15.75
C PRO A 115 -39.09 -16.34 15.38
N LEU A 116 -38.75 -15.92 14.17
CA LEU A 116 -39.18 -14.65 13.60
C LEU A 116 -40.64 -14.74 13.14
N ALA A 117 -41.43 -13.68 13.36
CA ALA A 117 -42.79 -13.59 12.86
C ALA A 117 -42.79 -13.08 11.41
N ALA A 118 -43.57 -13.73 10.56
CA ALA A 118 -43.69 -13.40 9.14
C ALA A 118 -45.15 -13.28 8.70
N GLU A 119 -45.34 -12.67 7.53
CA GLU A 119 -46.64 -12.38 6.94
C GLU A 119 -47.57 -13.59 6.93
N GLY A 120 -48.87 -13.36 7.19
CA GLY A 120 -49.89 -14.41 7.25
C GLY A 120 -49.85 -15.25 8.54
N GLY A 121 -49.23 -14.73 9.61
CA GLY A 121 -49.13 -15.43 10.90
C GLY A 121 -48.14 -16.58 10.89
N ARG A 122 -47.15 -16.54 9.99
CA ARG A 122 -46.10 -17.54 9.83
C ARG A 122 -45.00 -17.30 10.86
N THR A 123 -44.26 -18.36 11.18
CA THR A 123 -43.01 -18.26 11.91
C THR A 123 -41.87 -18.82 11.07
N VAL A 124 -40.69 -18.22 11.21
CA VAL A 124 -39.43 -18.69 10.61
C VAL A 124 -38.50 -19.13 11.74
N ALA A 125 -38.13 -20.41 11.76
CA ALA A 125 -37.15 -20.94 12.71
C ALA A 125 -35.72 -20.72 12.22
N THR A 126 -34.74 -20.95 13.10
CA THR A 126 -33.31 -20.94 12.76
C THR A 126 -33.06 -21.79 11.51
N PRO A 127 -32.42 -21.23 10.47
CA PRO A 127 -32.07 -22.00 9.27
C PRO A 127 -30.99 -23.05 9.59
N ASN A 128 -30.88 -24.06 8.74
CA ASN A 128 -29.74 -24.98 8.72
C ASN A 128 -29.65 -25.55 7.30
N ALA A 129 -28.55 -25.27 6.61
CA ALA A 129 -28.22 -25.90 5.34
C ALA A 129 -27.12 -26.95 5.50
N VAL A 130 -26.10 -26.65 6.32
CA VAL A 130 -24.97 -27.53 6.57
C VAL A 130 -24.64 -27.54 8.06
N GLY A 131 -24.43 -28.72 8.64
CA GLY A 131 -23.91 -28.83 10.00
C GLY A 131 -24.94 -28.49 11.10
N GLU A 132 -24.50 -27.69 12.07
CA GLU A 132 -25.29 -27.33 13.25
C GLU A 132 -26.37 -26.27 12.93
N PRO A 133 -27.48 -26.17 13.70
CA PRO A 133 -28.48 -25.15 13.45
C PRO A 133 -27.91 -23.72 13.45
N GLY A 134 -28.05 -23.02 12.33
CA GLY A 134 -27.58 -21.66 12.11
C GLY A 134 -27.07 -21.46 10.68
N ILE A 135 -26.46 -20.30 10.43
CA ILE A 135 -25.62 -20.05 9.25
C ILE A 135 -24.20 -19.88 9.75
N GLN A 136 -23.31 -20.82 9.42
CA GLN A 136 -21.91 -20.75 9.82
C GLN A 136 -21.02 -20.20 8.71
N PHE A 137 -20.04 -19.40 9.06
CA PHE A 137 -19.02 -18.94 8.12
C PHE A 137 -17.70 -18.67 8.82
N ASP A 138 -16.60 -18.74 8.07
CA ASP A 138 -15.24 -18.52 8.57
C ASP A 138 -14.67 -17.25 7.91
N THR A 139 -14.22 -16.29 8.72
CA THR A 139 -13.55 -15.09 8.22
C THR A 139 -12.11 -15.40 7.77
N ARG A 140 -11.66 -14.73 6.71
CA ARG A 140 -10.29 -14.84 6.20
C ARG A 140 -9.25 -14.23 7.14
N GLY A 141 -7.98 -14.51 6.87
CA GLY A 141 -6.83 -13.85 7.50
C GLY A 141 -6.61 -12.44 6.97
N ASP A 142 -5.74 -11.68 7.64
CA ASP A 142 -5.37 -10.32 7.24
C ASP A 142 -4.38 -10.29 6.05
N PHE A 143 -4.32 -9.16 5.36
CA PHE A 143 -3.40 -8.93 4.23
C PHE A 143 -2.04 -8.36 4.65
N THR A 144 -1.80 -8.15 5.95
CA THR A 144 -0.56 -7.55 6.51
C THR A 144 0.68 -8.44 6.42
N ALA A 145 0.51 -9.64 5.85
CA ALA A 145 1.54 -10.65 5.61
C ALA A 145 2.30 -11.10 6.88
N ILE A 146 1.84 -10.74 8.08
CA ILE A 146 2.32 -11.29 9.36
C ILE A 146 1.75 -12.70 9.51
N ALA A 147 2.61 -13.69 9.76
CA ALA A 147 2.25 -15.11 9.60
C ALA A 147 1.01 -15.50 10.41
N ASN A 148 0.94 -15.14 11.69
CA ASN A 148 -0.19 -15.49 12.56
C ASN A 148 -1.50 -14.73 12.25
N LEU A 149 -1.42 -13.58 11.58
CA LEU A 149 -2.61 -12.83 11.15
C LEU A 149 -3.13 -13.32 9.79
N THR A 150 -2.25 -13.87 8.94
CA THR A 150 -2.60 -14.26 7.57
C THR A 150 -2.84 -15.77 7.40
N ASN A 151 -2.06 -16.62 8.07
CA ASN A 151 -2.13 -18.08 7.89
C ASN A 151 -3.37 -18.67 8.55
N THR A 152 -4.18 -19.43 7.81
CA THR A 152 -5.40 -20.06 8.33
C THR A 152 -5.15 -21.38 9.07
N ASP A 153 -3.94 -21.93 9.01
CA ASP A 153 -3.51 -23.17 9.66
C ASP A 153 -1.99 -23.09 9.93
N GLU A 154 -1.48 -23.85 10.89
CA GLU A 154 -0.03 -23.95 11.14
C GLU A 154 0.71 -24.66 10.00
N THR A 155 0.07 -25.61 9.34
CA THR A 155 0.64 -26.39 8.23
C THR A 155 0.36 -25.76 6.88
N PHE A 156 1.37 -25.71 6.01
CA PHE A 156 1.21 -25.26 4.62
C PHE A 156 0.58 -26.37 3.77
N ARG A 157 -0.70 -26.20 3.42
CA ARG A 157 -1.51 -27.19 2.69
C ARG A 157 -2.63 -26.52 1.90
N VAL A 158 -3.34 -27.29 1.09
CA VAL A 158 -4.61 -26.86 0.50
C VAL A 158 -5.67 -26.82 1.62
N ALA A 159 -6.28 -25.65 1.81
CA ALA A 159 -7.39 -25.43 2.73
C ALA A 159 -8.70 -25.93 2.11
N TRP A 160 -8.96 -25.56 0.85
CA TRP A 160 -10.09 -26.04 0.07
C TRP A 160 -9.80 -25.94 -1.44
N GLN A 161 -10.57 -26.67 -2.23
CA GLN A 161 -10.53 -26.62 -3.69
C GLN A 161 -11.93 -26.71 -4.31
N VAL A 162 -12.08 -26.17 -5.51
CA VAL A 162 -13.24 -26.39 -6.38
C VAL A 162 -12.75 -26.58 -7.81
N PRO A 163 -13.21 -27.60 -8.55
CA PRO A 163 -14.08 -28.69 -8.12
C PRO A 163 -13.42 -29.64 -7.09
N ASP A 164 -14.24 -30.40 -6.35
CA ASP A 164 -13.77 -31.42 -5.40
C ASP A 164 -14.60 -32.71 -5.48
N GLN A 165 -13.94 -33.88 -5.43
CA GLN A 165 -14.53 -35.22 -5.63
C GLN A 165 -15.57 -35.60 -4.56
N GLY A 166 -15.56 -34.95 -3.40
CA GLY A 166 -16.52 -35.16 -2.32
C GLY A 166 -17.60 -34.08 -2.18
N SER A 167 -17.64 -33.11 -3.09
CA SER A 167 -18.52 -31.94 -2.98
C SER A 167 -19.67 -31.97 -3.99
N SER A 168 -20.62 -31.03 -3.83
CA SER A 168 -21.66 -30.75 -4.83
C SER A 168 -21.11 -30.16 -6.13
N PHE A 169 -19.86 -29.67 -6.12
CA PHE A 169 -19.18 -29.04 -7.25
C PHE A 169 -18.13 -30.01 -7.80
N GLN A 170 -18.61 -31.01 -8.54
CA GLN A 170 -17.77 -32.03 -9.15
C GLN A 170 -17.06 -31.49 -10.41
N ALA A 171 -15.98 -32.17 -10.80
CA ALA A 171 -15.24 -31.82 -12.01
C ALA A 171 -16.07 -32.09 -13.27
N MET A 172 -16.12 -31.10 -14.14
CA MET A 172 -16.76 -31.12 -15.45
C MET A 172 -15.70 -30.98 -16.54
N ASN A 173 -16.02 -31.37 -17.77
CA ASN A 173 -15.08 -31.24 -18.88
C ASN A 173 -14.66 -29.80 -19.21
N PHE A 174 -15.45 -28.78 -18.86
CA PHE A 174 -15.03 -27.37 -18.95
C PHE A 174 -14.58 -26.77 -17.60
N SER A 175 -14.25 -27.58 -16.59
CA SER A 175 -13.89 -27.05 -15.27
C SER A 175 -12.51 -26.40 -15.24
N THR A 176 -12.47 -25.20 -14.67
CA THR A 176 -11.29 -24.58 -14.09
C THR A 176 -11.06 -25.09 -12.66
N PHE A 177 -9.81 -25.31 -12.28
CA PHE A 177 -9.44 -25.79 -10.95
C PHE A 177 -8.93 -24.64 -10.08
N ARG A 178 -9.57 -24.42 -8.94
CA ARG A 178 -9.24 -23.35 -7.99
C ARG A 178 -8.93 -23.93 -6.63
N LEU A 179 -7.86 -23.45 -6.03
CA LEU A 179 -7.38 -23.88 -4.72
C LEU A 179 -7.12 -22.66 -3.84
N ALA A 180 -7.51 -22.78 -2.57
CA ALA A 180 -7.07 -21.90 -1.51
C ALA A 180 -6.06 -22.65 -0.65
N MET A 181 -4.87 -22.07 -0.49
CA MET A 181 -3.82 -22.54 0.40
C MET A 181 -4.07 -21.99 1.82
N THR A 182 -3.55 -22.68 2.83
CA THR A 182 -3.61 -22.22 4.23
C THR A 182 -2.65 -21.06 4.50
N HIS A 183 -1.56 -20.96 3.75
CA HIS A 183 -0.60 -19.85 3.77
C HIS A 183 -0.54 -19.20 2.39
N PRO A 184 -0.11 -17.93 2.29
CA PRO A 184 0.24 -17.35 1.00
C PRO A 184 1.38 -18.12 0.32
N VAL A 185 1.24 -18.39 -0.98
CA VAL A 185 2.30 -18.98 -1.80
C VAL A 185 3.39 -17.93 -2.01
N HIS A 186 4.65 -18.33 -1.90
CA HIS A 186 5.78 -17.44 -2.14
C HIS A 186 5.72 -16.88 -3.58
N PRO A 187 5.83 -15.56 -3.81
CA PRO A 187 5.76 -14.97 -5.15
C PRO A 187 6.76 -15.59 -6.14
N ASP A 188 7.98 -15.88 -5.68
CA ASP A 188 9.04 -16.53 -6.48
C ASP A 188 8.99 -18.07 -6.48
N TRP A 189 7.83 -18.69 -6.23
CA TRP A 189 7.68 -20.14 -6.14
C TRP A 189 8.30 -20.90 -7.32
N LYS A 190 8.24 -20.37 -8.55
CA LYS A 190 8.89 -20.95 -9.73
C LYS A 190 10.43 -20.95 -9.61
N LYS A 191 11.03 -19.82 -9.22
CA LYS A 191 12.49 -19.68 -9.01
C LYS A 191 12.97 -20.60 -7.89
N LEU A 192 12.13 -20.81 -6.87
CA LEU A 192 12.37 -21.74 -5.76
C LEU A 192 12.14 -23.23 -6.12
N GLY A 193 11.86 -23.54 -7.39
CA GLY A 193 11.75 -24.89 -7.92
C GLY A 193 10.37 -25.52 -7.80
N GLY A 194 9.33 -24.72 -7.54
CA GLY A 194 7.94 -25.17 -7.51
C GLY A 194 7.35 -25.36 -8.91
N THR A 195 6.47 -26.33 -9.07
CA THR A 195 5.72 -26.59 -10.32
C THR A 195 4.23 -26.82 -10.03
N ILE A 196 3.38 -26.37 -10.95
CA ILE A 196 1.92 -26.57 -10.92
C ILE A 196 1.53 -27.02 -12.34
N GLU A 197 1.07 -28.25 -12.48
CA GLU A 197 0.81 -28.86 -13.80
C GLU A 197 -0.48 -29.67 -13.76
N LEU A 198 -1.30 -29.56 -14.81
CA LEU A 198 -2.41 -30.50 -15.06
C LEU A 198 -1.92 -31.56 -16.03
N LEU A 199 -2.04 -32.83 -15.66
CA LEU A 199 -1.60 -33.98 -16.46
C LEU A 199 -2.80 -34.80 -16.94
N ASP A 200 -2.73 -35.29 -18.17
CA ASP A 200 -3.70 -36.24 -18.72
C ASP A 200 -3.43 -37.70 -18.28
N SER A 201 -4.22 -38.65 -18.79
CA SER A 201 -4.05 -40.06 -18.43
C SER A 201 -2.74 -40.70 -18.92
N ASP A 202 -2.09 -40.10 -19.92
CA ASP A 202 -0.79 -40.52 -20.46
C ASP A 202 0.37 -39.75 -19.80
N ASN A 203 0.08 -39.02 -18.72
CA ASN A 203 1.02 -38.21 -17.95
C ASN A 203 1.69 -37.11 -18.81
N GLN A 204 0.97 -36.60 -19.82
CA GLN A 204 1.35 -35.43 -20.61
C GLN A 204 0.73 -34.17 -20.01
N ALA A 205 1.45 -33.05 -20.07
CA ALA A 205 0.93 -31.76 -19.63
C ALA A 205 -0.21 -31.28 -20.53
N VAL A 206 -1.33 -30.93 -19.91
CA VAL A 206 -2.45 -30.23 -20.54
C VAL A 206 -2.11 -28.74 -20.55
N PRO A 207 -2.19 -28.04 -21.70
CA PRO A 207 -2.00 -26.60 -21.72
C PRO A 207 -3.04 -25.91 -20.83
N ALA A 208 -2.57 -25.02 -19.95
CA ALA A 208 -3.42 -24.33 -18.99
C ALA A 208 -2.84 -22.97 -18.60
N THR A 209 -3.73 -22.01 -18.32
CA THR A 209 -3.37 -20.76 -17.64
C THR A 209 -3.20 -21.07 -16.15
N VAL A 210 -2.04 -20.73 -15.58
CA VAL A 210 -1.75 -20.91 -14.14
C VAL A 210 -1.57 -19.54 -13.49
N LEU A 211 -2.49 -19.19 -12.59
CA LEU A 211 -2.49 -17.93 -11.84
C LEU A 211 -2.21 -18.23 -10.36
N VAL A 212 -1.30 -17.47 -9.75
CA VAL A 212 -0.95 -17.61 -8.33
C VAL A 212 -0.79 -16.22 -7.71
N LYS A 213 -1.63 -15.91 -6.72
CA LYS A 213 -1.53 -14.65 -5.95
C LYS A 213 -2.04 -14.86 -4.52
N GLY A 214 -1.26 -14.39 -3.54
CA GLY A 214 -1.59 -14.62 -2.14
C GLY A 214 -1.70 -16.13 -1.86
N ASN A 215 -2.81 -16.55 -1.26
CA ASN A 215 -3.10 -17.97 -1.01
C ASN A 215 -3.93 -18.63 -2.13
N ARG A 216 -4.15 -17.96 -3.27
CA ARG A 216 -5.02 -18.46 -4.34
C ARG A 216 -4.21 -19.03 -5.50
N ILE A 217 -4.64 -20.19 -6.00
CA ILE A 217 -4.11 -20.85 -7.20
C ILE A 217 -5.29 -21.15 -8.13
N THR A 218 -5.20 -20.74 -9.39
CA THR A 218 -6.14 -21.12 -10.45
C THR A 218 -5.38 -21.82 -11.57
N VAL A 219 -5.92 -22.94 -12.03
CA VAL A 219 -5.44 -23.70 -13.19
C VAL A 219 -6.61 -23.85 -14.15
N ASP A 220 -6.54 -23.14 -15.26
CA ASP A 220 -7.60 -23.07 -16.27
C ASP A 220 -7.14 -23.74 -17.56
N PRO A 221 -7.64 -24.94 -17.88
CA PRO A 221 -7.27 -25.63 -19.12
C PRO A 221 -7.58 -24.77 -20.35
N CYS A 222 -6.71 -24.83 -21.35
CA CYS A 222 -7.03 -24.36 -22.70
C CYS A 222 -6.53 -25.38 -23.71
N VAL A 223 -7.44 -26.23 -24.19
CA VAL A 223 -7.10 -27.34 -25.10
C VAL A 223 -7.33 -27.01 -26.57
N THR A 224 -7.73 -25.77 -26.87
CA THR A 224 -7.84 -25.25 -28.23
C THR A 224 -6.47 -24.92 -28.81
N ALA A 225 -6.39 -24.81 -30.15
CA ALA A 225 -5.14 -24.49 -30.82
C ALA A 225 -4.77 -23.01 -30.71
N GLU A 226 -5.77 -22.13 -30.74
CA GLU A 226 -5.62 -20.68 -30.67
C GLU A 226 -6.02 -20.16 -29.27
N PRO A 227 -5.25 -19.24 -28.65
CA PRO A 227 -5.57 -18.71 -27.33
C PRO A 227 -6.88 -17.90 -27.26
N GLU A 228 -7.26 -17.21 -28.33
CA GLU A 228 -8.53 -16.49 -28.44
C GLU A 228 -9.76 -17.41 -28.33
N ASP A 229 -9.60 -18.71 -28.63
CA ASP A 229 -10.66 -19.72 -28.56
C ASP A 229 -10.77 -20.38 -27.16
N CYS A 230 -9.87 -20.06 -26.21
CA CYS A 230 -9.98 -20.57 -24.83
C CYS A 230 -11.34 -20.15 -24.22
N GLY A 231 -11.95 -21.06 -23.46
CA GLY A 231 -13.28 -20.91 -22.89
C GLY A 231 -14.44 -21.09 -23.88
N SER A 232 -14.18 -21.42 -25.14
CA SER A 232 -15.22 -21.75 -26.13
C SER A 232 -15.81 -23.15 -25.90
N LYS A 233 -16.90 -23.50 -26.59
CA LYS A 233 -17.49 -24.86 -26.56
C LYS A 233 -16.52 -25.97 -26.96
N ALA A 234 -15.47 -25.65 -27.72
CA ALA A 234 -14.44 -26.60 -28.12
C ALA A 234 -13.37 -26.80 -27.03
N ASP A 235 -13.27 -25.87 -26.08
CA ASP A 235 -12.32 -25.93 -24.98
C ASP A 235 -12.88 -26.79 -23.84
N VAL A 236 -12.78 -28.11 -24.02
CA VAL A 236 -13.26 -29.11 -23.08
C VAL A 236 -12.27 -30.27 -22.94
N LEU A 237 -12.00 -30.68 -21.71
CA LEU A 237 -11.29 -31.90 -21.39
C LEU A 237 -12.08 -33.14 -21.85
N GLU A 238 -11.39 -34.22 -22.17
CA GLU A 238 -12.05 -35.49 -22.50
C GLU A 238 -12.77 -36.09 -21.29
N ALA A 239 -14.09 -36.28 -21.40
CA ALA A 239 -14.92 -36.75 -20.30
C ALA A 239 -14.61 -38.20 -19.90
N GLY A 240 -14.60 -38.47 -18.59
CA GLY A 240 -14.34 -39.79 -18.01
C GLY A 240 -12.87 -40.23 -18.02
N GLN A 241 -11.98 -39.49 -18.69
CA GLN A 241 -10.53 -39.68 -18.57
C GLN A 241 -10.05 -39.20 -17.20
N THR A 242 -8.99 -39.82 -16.68
CA THR A 242 -8.36 -39.37 -15.44
C THR A 242 -7.37 -38.26 -15.75
N TYR A 243 -7.54 -37.12 -15.09
CA TYR A 243 -6.58 -36.01 -15.06
C TYR A 243 -5.97 -35.88 -13.67
N THR A 244 -4.70 -35.50 -13.60
CA THR A 244 -3.97 -35.30 -12.34
C THR A 244 -3.45 -33.87 -12.25
N LEU A 245 -4.00 -33.07 -11.35
CA LEU A 245 -3.42 -31.79 -10.97
C LEU A 245 -2.29 -32.03 -9.97
N LYS A 246 -1.08 -31.64 -10.33
CA LYS A 246 0.13 -31.84 -9.55
C LYS A 246 0.69 -30.50 -9.09
N LEU A 247 0.69 -30.30 -7.76
CA LEU A 247 1.42 -29.23 -7.09
C LEU A 247 2.68 -29.86 -6.52
N ASN A 248 3.85 -29.33 -6.86
CA ASN A 248 5.12 -29.92 -6.43
C ASN A 248 6.08 -28.82 -5.95
N ASN A 249 6.72 -29.06 -4.82
CA ASN A 249 7.75 -28.21 -4.22
C ASN A 249 7.35 -26.72 -4.09
N LEU A 250 6.08 -26.43 -3.78
CA LEU A 250 5.64 -25.05 -3.56
C LEU A 250 6.18 -24.51 -2.24
N ALA A 251 6.60 -23.25 -2.24
CA ALA A 251 7.08 -22.53 -1.07
C ALA A 251 5.96 -21.64 -0.49
N SER A 252 5.93 -21.52 0.84
CA SER A 252 5.10 -20.54 1.54
C SER A 252 5.86 -19.22 1.70
N LEU A 253 5.19 -18.08 1.53
CA LEU A 253 5.78 -16.77 1.80
C LEU A 253 6.10 -16.60 3.29
N THR A 254 5.23 -17.11 4.17
CA THR A 254 5.32 -16.89 5.61
C THR A 254 6.28 -17.85 6.31
N ASN A 255 6.56 -19.03 5.72
CA ASN A 255 7.62 -19.92 6.21
C ASN A 255 9.01 -19.57 5.63
N GLY A 256 9.07 -18.65 4.67
CA GLY A 256 10.30 -18.26 3.96
C GLY A 256 10.79 -19.30 2.94
N PRO A 257 11.86 -18.96 2.21
CA PRO A 257 12.38 -19.76 1.10
C PRO A 257 13.03 -21.07 1.54
N ASP A 258 13.45 -21.22 2.79
CA ASP A 258 14.02 -22.48 3.33
C ASP A 258 13.02 -23.30 4.16
N GLY A 259 11.78 -22.81 4.29
CA GLY A 259 10.71 -23.47 5.04
C GLY A 259 10.12 -24.70 4.35
N ASP A 260 9.17 -25.34 5.04
CA ASP A 260 8.48 -26.54 4.56
C ASP A 260 7.86 -26.34 3.17
N ARG A 261 8.07 -27.33 2.31
CA ARG A 261 7.60 -27.36 0.92
C ARG A 261 6.33 -28.18 0.78
N PHE A 262 5.38 -27.69 0.00
CA PHE A 262 4.13 -28.40 -0.29
C PHE A 262 4.20 -29.16 -1.60
N SER A 263 3.80 -30.44 -1.57
CA SER A 263 3.63 -31.27 -2.77
C SER A 263 2.42 -32.18 -2.60
N GLN A 264 1.51 -32.18 -3.56
CA GLN A 264 0.31 -33.01 -3.56
C GLN A 264 -0.20 -33.23 -4.99
N GLU A 265 -0.78 -34.40 -5.24
CA GLU A 265 -1.45 -34.74 -6.49
C GLU A 265 -2.96 -34.93 -6.22
N PHE A 266 -3.79 -34.34 -7.09
CA PHE A 266 -5.25 -34.45 -7.07
C PHE A 266 -5.71 -35.11 -8.36
N SER A 267 -6.54 -36.14 -8.27
CA SER A 267 -7.05 -36.85 -9.44
C SER A 267 -8.52 -36.50 -9.69
N PHE A 268 -8.87 -36.24 -10.94
CA PHE A 268 -10.21 -35.87 -11.38
C PHE A 268 -10.67 -36.75 -12.55
N GLN A 269 -11.97 -37.02 -12.62
CA GLN A 269 -12.63 -37.62 -13.77
C GLN A 269 -13.75 -36.69 -14.24
N PRO A 270 -13.45 -35.76 -15.16
CA PRO A 270 -14.42 -34.78 -15.63
C PRO A 270 -15.69 -35.43 -16.19
N ARG A 271 -16.86 -34.97 -15.76
CA ARG A 271 -18.15 -35.40 -16.32
C ARG A 271 -18.45 -34.63 -17.61
N ASP A 272 -19.10 -35.31 -18.55
CA ASP A 272 -19.60 -34.68 -19.77
C ASP A 272 -20.76 -33.71 -19.47
N THR A 273 -20.74 -32.57 -20.13
CA THR A 273 -21.71 -31.48 -19.97
C THR A 273 -22.52 -31.22 -21.24
N GLY A 274 -22.16 -31.86 -22.35
CA GLY A 274 -22.77 -31.62 -23.65
C GLY A 274 -24.16 -32.26 -23.83
N PRO A 275 -24.99 -31.73 -24.76
CA PRO A 275 -24.79 -30.49 -25.51
C PRO A 275 -25.03 -29.22 -24.65
N THR A 276 -24.18 -28.21 -24.79
CA THR A 276 -24.25 -26.96 -24.01
C THR A 276 -24.98 -25.84 -24.77
N VAL A 277 -25.46 -24.84 -24.02
CA VAL A 277 -26.14 -23.64 -24.55
C VAL A 277 -25.47 -22.38 -23.99
N VAL A 278 -25.17 -21.40 -24.85
CA VAL A 278 -24.64 -20.10 -24.42
C VAL A 278 -25.80 -19.12 -24.22
N LEU A 279 -25.90 -18.54 -23.02
CA LEU A 279 -26.85 -17.50 -22.67
C LEU A 279 -26.14 -16.16 -22.52
N GLN A 280 -26.62 -15.15 -23.22
CA GLN A 280 -26.22 -13.75 -23.00
C GLN A 280 -26.89 -13.23 -21.72
N GLN A 281 -26.07 -12.80 -20.75
CA GLN A 281 -26.49 -12.23 -19.47
C GLN A 281 -25.99 -10.78 -19.40
N ALA A 282 -26.91 -9.82 -19.42
CA ALA A 282 -26.58 -8.41 -19.35
C ALA A 282 -26.53 -7.92 -17.90
N ALA A 283 -25.46 -7.22 -17.54
CA ALA A 283 -25.41 -6.43 -16.32
C ALA A 283 -26.26 -5.17 -16.47
N VAL A 284 -27.37 -5.12 -15.73
CA VAL A 284 -28.40 -4.07 -15.85
C VAL A 284 -27.91 -2.75 -15.24
N ASP A 285 -28.08 -1.65 -15.97
CA ASP A 285 -27.87 -0.30 -15.44
C ASP A 285 -28.92 0.02 -14.37
N SER A 286 -28.47 0.51 -13.21
CA SER A 286 -29.38 0.97 -12.15
C SER A 286 -30.14 2.25 -12.51
N GLY A 287 -29.80 2.87 -13.64
CA GLY A 287 -30.18 4.19 -14.11
C GLY A 287 -29.07 5.23 -13.89
N LEU A 288 -28.05 4.93 -13.07
CA LEU A 288 -26.94 5.86 -12.84
C LEU A 288 -26.19 6.20 -14.13
N GLY A 289 -25.96 5.23 -15.02
CA GLY A 289 -25.33 5.48 -16.32
C GLY A 289 -26.19 6.36 -17.22
N GLU A 290 -27.51 6.39 -17.00
CA GLU A 290 -28.47 7.27 -17.67
C GLU A 290 -28.68 8.62 -16.94
N GLY A 291 -28.00 8.85 -15.82
CA GLY A 291 -27.99 10.13 -15.09
C GLY A 291 -29.12 10.35 -14.08
N VAL A 292 -29.82 9.31 -13.62
CA VAL A 292 -30.68 9.46 -12.41
C VAL A 292 -29.84 9.62 -11.15
N SER A 293 -30.41 10.28 -10.14
CA SER A 293 -29.79 10.44 -8.82
C SER A 293 -29.68 9.10 -8.07
N GLU A 294 -28.68 8.95 -7.21
CA GLU A 294 -28.47 7.76 -6.36
C GLU A 294 -29.69 7.34 -5.52
N ASP A 295 -30.48 8.30 -5.04
CA ASP A 295 -31.71 8.02 -4.28
C ASP A 295 -32.80 7.33 -5.12
N ALA A 296 -32.77 7.54 -6.43
CA ALA A 296 -33.75 7.01 -7.39
C ALA A 296 -33.21 5.80 -8.17
N ALA A 297 -31.93 5.47 -8.03
CA ALA A 297 -31.30 4.34 -8.69
C ALA A 297 -31.94 3.01 -8.23
N GLN A 298 -31.99 2.04 -9.14
CA GLN A 298 -32.49 0.70 -8.83
C GLN A 298 -31.59 0.02 -7.80
N ARG A 299 -32.22 -0.61 -6.80
CA ARG A 299 -31.53 -1.23 -5.66
C ARG A 299 -31.77 -2.74 -5.62
N SER A 300 -30.76 -3.44 -5.12
CA SER A 300 -30.77 -4.88 -4.90
C SER A 300 -31.85 -5.27 -3.91
N ILE A 301 -32.61 -6.30 -4.27
CA ILE A 301 -33.62 -6.91 -3.41
C ILE A 301 -33.00 -7.68 -2.23
N LEU A 302 -31.68 -7.89 -2.24
CA LEU A 302 -30.97 -8.65 -1.22
C LEU A 302 -30.49 -7.73 -0.09
N ASN A 303 -29.72 -6.68 -0.41
CA ASN A 303 -29.05 -5.82 0.58
C ASN A 303 -29.37 -4.32 0.47
N GLY A 304 -30.17 -3.90 -0.52
CA GLY A 304 -30.55 -2.49 -0.72
C GLY A 304 -29.46 -1.61 -1.34
N GLN A 305 -28.32 -2.17 -1.72
CA GLN A 305 -27.29 -1.45 -2.47
C GLN A 305 -27.72 -1.20 -3.92
N ILE A 306 -27.10 -0.23 -4.59
CA ILE A 306 -27.38 0.05 -6.00
C ILE A 306 -26.92 -1.15 -6.84
N ILE A 307 -27.78 -1.64 -7.74
CA ILE A 307 -27.45 -2.81 -8.56
C ILE A 307 -26.32 -2.51 -9.53
N ASN A 308 -25.37 -3.44 -9.64
CA ASN A 308 -24.16 -3.30 -10.44
C ASN A 308 -23.42 -1.97 -10.15
N GLY A 309 -23.59 -1.39 -8.95
CA GLY A 309 -22.90 -0.21 -8.48
C GLY A 309 -21.69 -0.59 -7.62
N VAL A 310 -20.55 0.05 -7.86
CA VAL A 310 -19.30 -0.19 -7.13
C VAL A 310 -18.92 1.07 -6.36
N THR A 311 -18.77 0.95 -5.05
CA THR A 311 -18.28 2.02 -4.17
C THR A 311 -17.05 1.52 -3.43
N LEU A 312 -15.93 2.23 -3.56
CA LEU A 312 -14.67 1.92 -2.89
C LEU A 312 -14.57 2.73 -1.60
N ASN A 313 -14.34 2.05 -0.46
CA ASN A 313 -14.12 2.70 0.83
C ASN A 313 -12.68 2.51 1.28
N SER A 314 -11.99 3.60 1.62
CA SER A 314 -10.61 3.61 2.11
C SER A 314 -10.26 4.90 2.85
N VAL A 315 -9.14 4.92 3.57
CA VAL A 315 -8.57 6.12 4.18
C VAL A 315 -7.94 7.02 3.12
N LEU A 316 -7.18 6.47 2.17
CA LEU A 316 -6.47 7.26 1.15
C LEU A 316 -7.40 7.94 0.15
N GLN A 317 -8.45 7.26 -0.30
CA GLN A 317 -9.39 7.78 -1.31
C GLN A 317 -10.72 8.26 -0.69
N GLY A 318 -11.01 7.92 0.57
CA GLY A 318 -12.32 8.15 1.18
C GLY A 318 -13.38 7.19 0.64
N VAL A 319 -14.63 7.66 0.59
CA VAL A 319 -15.75 6.97 -0.07
C VAL A 319 -15.82 7.45 -1.51
N ALA A 320 -15.46 6.60 -2.46
CA ALA A 320 -15.47 6.91 -3.89
C ALA A 320 -16.49 6.03 -4.63
N GLY A 321 -17.44 6.68 -5.32
CA GLY A 321 -18.51 6.00 -6.03
C GLY A 321 -19.87 6.65 -5.79
N PRO A 322 -20.95 6.03 -6.30
CA PRO A 322 -20.96 4.75 -7.01
C PRO A 322 -20.48 4.85 -8.47
N SER A 323 -19.72 3.86 -8.94
CA SER A 323 -19.44 3.59 -10.35
C SER A 323 -20.44 2.56 -10.88
N GLN A 324 -21.06 2.81 -12.03
CA GLN A 324 -22.03 1.91 -12.65
C GLN A 324 -21.32 0.89 -13.56
N GLN A 325 -21.42 -0.39 -13.23
CA GLN A 325 -20.94 -1.50 -14.04
C GLN A 325 -22.00 -1.97 -15.05
N THR A 326 -21.56 -2.27 -16.27
CA THR A 326 -22.36 -2.73 -17.40
C THR A 326 -21.54 -3.71 -18.26
N GLY A 327 -22.21 -4.44 -19.15
CA GLY A 327 -21.56 -5.39 -20.06
C GLY A 327 -22.36 -6.69 -20.20
N ASP A 328 -22.03 -7.46 -21.22
CA ASP A 328 -22.66 -8.75 -21.50
C ASP A 328 -21.71 -9.90 -21.16
N LEU A 329 -22.21 -10.86 -20.39
CA LEU A 329 -21.53 -12.11 -20.06
C LEU A 329 -22.17 -13.25 -20.87
N TYR A 330 -21.35 -14.01 -21.60
CA TYR A 330 -21.81 -15.13 -22.42
C TYR A 330 -21.61 -16.45 -21.66
N ALA A 331 -22.57 -16.80 -20.82
CA ALA A 331 -22.48 -17.98 -19.96
C ALA A 331 -22.83 -19.27 -20.71
N GLU A 332 -21.91 -20.21 -20.82
CA GLU A 332 -22.14 -21.56 -21.33
C GLU A 332 -22.72 -22.45 -20.22
N LEU A 333 -23.96 -22.92 -20.40
CA LEU A 333 -24.65 -23.79 -19.47
C LEU A 333 -24.57 -25.25 -19.92
N ALA A 334 -24.32 -26.14 -18.96
CA ALA A 334 -24.38 -27.57 -19.19
C ALA A 334 -25.79 -28.07 -19.53
N PHE A 335 -25.88 -29.26 -20.13
CA PHE A 335 -27.15 -29.85 -20.53
C PHE A 335 -28.00 -30.23 -19.30
N ALA A 336 -28.94 -29.36 -18.91
CA ALA A 336 -29.76 -29.56 -17.70
C ALA A 336 -30.38 -30.97 -17.54
N PRO A 337 -30.89 -31.65 -18.59
CA PRO A 337 -31.42 -33.01 -18.45
C PRO A 337 -30.38 -34.09 -18.09
N ALA A 338 -29.08 -33.81 -18.24
CA ALA A 338 -28.02 -34.70 -17.79
C ALA A 338 -27.81 -34.65 -16.28
N PHE A 339 -28.32 -33.64 -15.57
CA PHE A 339 -28.15 -33.43 -14.12
C PHE A 339 -29.44 -33.71 -13.38
N GLN A 340 -29.34 -34.29 -12.18
CA GLN A 340 -30.51 -34.55 -11.35
C GLN A 340 -31.07 -33.24 -10.77
N ALA A 341 -32.33 -33.23 -10.35
CA ALA A 341 -32.99 -32.01 -9.88
C ALA A 341 -32.35 -31.43 -8.59
N ASP A 342 -31.73 -32.29 -7.81
CA ASP A 342 -30.96 -32.05 -6.58
C ASP A 342 -29.45 -31.89 -6.82
N GLU A 343 -28.97 -32.04 -8.06
CA GLU A 343 -27.59 -31.72 -8.45
C GLU A 343 -27.46 -30.24 -8.82
N ALA A 344 -26.25 -29.68 -8.62
CA ALA A 344 -25.92 -28.36 -9.14
C ALA A 344 -25.75 -28.43 -10.66
N LEU A 345 -26.36 -27.48 -11.39
CA LEU A 345 -26.15 -27.32 -12.82
C LEU A 345 -24.93 -26.41 -13.06
N PRO A 346 -23.82 -26.92 -13.62
CA PRO A 346 -22.64 -26.11 -13.86
C PRO A 346 -22.81 -25.19 -15.07
N LEU A 347 -22.15 -24.04 -15.01
CA LEU A 347 -21.99 -23.10 -16.09
C LEU A 347 -20.58 -22.51 -16.09
N ARG A 348 -20.14 -21.99 -17.23
CA ARG A 348 -18.88 -21.28 -17.40
C ARG A 348 -19.12 -19.90 -18.01
N VAL A 349 -18.41 -18.89 -17.54
CA VAL A 349 -18.24 -17.63 -18.29
C VAL A 349 -16.81 -17.62 -18.84
N PRO A 350 -16.61 -17.48 -20.16
CA PRO A 350 -15.29 -17.59 -20.76
C PRO A 350 -14.27 -16.56 -20.25
N LYS A 351 -13.01 -16.98 -20.18
CA LYS A 351 -11.82 -16.12 -20.08
C LYS A 351 -11.88 -15.00 -21.12
N GLY A 352 -11.39 -13.81 -20.76
CA GLY A 352 -11.40 -12.62 -21.60
C GLY A 352 -12.74 -11.87 -21.61
N SER A 353 -13.79 -12.34 -20.94
CA SER A 353 -15.03 -11.56 -20.78
C SER A 353 -14.76 -10.26 -20.02
N VAL A 354 -15.33 -9.14 -20.49
CA VAL A 354 -15.10 -7.80 -19.94
C VAL A 354 -16.39 -7.19 -19.39
N LEU A 355 -16.30 -6.62 -18.19
CA LEU A 355 -17.30 -5.71 -17.64
C LEU A 355 -16.72 -4.29 -17.58
N ASN A 356 -17.51 -3.30 -17.98
CA ASN A 356 -17.11 -1.89 -18.01
C ASN A 356 -17.86 -1.09 -16.95
N SER A 357 -17.13 -0.27 -16.25
CA SER A 357 -17.61 0.57 -15.17
C SER A 357 -17.39 2.05 -15.48
N THR A 358 -18.35 2.91 -15.11
CA THR A 358 -18.26 4.35 -15.34
C THR A 358 -17.12 4.98 -14.54
N SER A 359 -16.60 6.11 -15.04
CA SER A 359 -15.51 6.83 -14.40
C SER A 359 -15.84 7.33 -12.99
N LEU A 360 -14.82 7.36 -12.14
CA LEU A 360 -14.83 7.94 -10.79
C LEU A 360 -13.91 9.15 -10.70
N ASP A 361 -14.29 10.12 -9.87
CA ASP A 361 -13.41 11.22 -9.48
C ASP A 361 -12.35 10.74 -8.49
N VAL A 362 -11.10 11.15 -8.69
CA VAL A 362 -9.98 10.76 -7.84
C VAL A 362 -9.70 11.87 -6.81
N ARG A 363 -9.74 11.53 -5.52
CA ARG A 363 -9.69 12.47 -4.40
C ARG A 363 -8.88 11.90 -3.24
N ILE A 364 -8.10 12.73 -2.57
CA ILE A 364 -7.39 12.36 -1.33
C ILE A 364 -8.38 12.45 -0.17
N GLY A 365 -8.56 11.35 0.55
CA GLY A 365 -9.45 11.20 1.70
C GLY A 365 -10.92 11.52 1.41
N GLY A 366 -11.35 11.46 0.15
CA GLY A 366 -12.70 11.82 -0.30
C GLY A 366 -12.96 13.34 -0.39
N GLU A 367 -12.00 14.16 0.03
CA GLU A 367 -12.21 15.59 0.23
C GLU A 367 -11.46 16.42 -0.83
N VAL A 368 -10.17 16.16 -1.04
CA VAL A 368 -9.29 17.02 -1.84
C VAL A 368 -9.13 16.46 -3.25
N ALA A 369 -9.47 17.23 -4.29
CA ALA A 369 -9.30 16.82 -5.68
C ALA A 369 -7.83 16.55 -6.06
N ILE A 370 -7.59 15.50 -6.85
CA ILE A 370 -6.31 15.30 -7.54
C ILE A 370 -6.44 15.88 -8.95
N LEU A 371 -5.41 16.61 -9.38
CA LEU A 371 -5.35 17.15 -10.74
C LEU A 371 -4.40 16.32 -11.60
N ASN A 372 -4.78 16.11 -12.86
CA ASN A 372 -3.90 15.52 -13.86
C ASN A 372 -2.71 16.46 -14.12
N ALA A 373 -1.49 15.97 -13.91
CA ALA A 373 -0.29 16.80 -13.98
C ALA A 373 -0.05 17.44 -15.37
N ALA A 374 -0.54 16.82 -16.45
CA ALA A 374 -0.38 17.33 -17.80
C ALA A 374 -1.44 18.35 -18.20
N THR A 375 -2.70 18.16 -17.76
CA THR A 375 -3.84 18.99 -18.20
C THR A 375 -4.29 20.03 -17.16
N GLY A 376 -3.93 19.84 -15.88
CA GLY A 376 -4.40 20.66 -14.76
C GLY A 376 -5.89 20.51 -14.47
N GLN A 377 -6.56 19.50 -15.03
CA GLN A 377 -7.97 19.19 -14.80
C GLN A 377 -8.13 18.14 -13.72
N LEU A 378 -9.34 18.02 -13.15
CA LEU A 378 -9.68 16.96 -12.20
C LEU A 378 -9.33 15.59 -12.80
N GLN A 379 -8.54 14.82 -12.07
CA GLN A 379 -8.20 13.46 -12.43
C GLN A 379 -9.41 12.56 -12.19
N THR A 380 -9.73 11.76 -13.20
CA THR A 380 -10.77 10.73 -13.12
C THR A 380 -10.16 9.39 -13.52
N THR A 381 -10.82 8.27 -13.23
CA THR A 381 -10.34 6.94 -13.65
C THR A 381 -10.48 6.73 -15.17
N GLY A 382 -11.34 7.49 -15.85
CA GLY A 382 -11.90 7.06 -17.11
C GLY A 382 -12.68 5.75 -16.93
N ASN A 383 -12.95 5.02 -18.01
CA ASN A 383 -13.63 3.73 -17.88
C ASN A 383 -12.79 2.75 -17.05
N ILE A 384 -13.43 2.09 -16.09
CA ILE A 384 -12.81 1.03 -15.29
C ILE A 384 -13.18 -0.30 -15.96
N LYS A 385 -12.18 -1.10 -16.31
CA LYS A 385 -12.38 -2.42 -16.95
C LYS A 385 -12.12 -3.53 -15.94
N VAL A 386 -12.98 -4.55 -15.96
CA VAL A 386 -12.81 -5.79 -15.23
C VAL A 386 -12.81 -6.94 -16.23
N THR A 387 -11.66 -7.58 -16.41
CA THR A 387 -11.44 -8.63 -17.42
C THR A 387 -11.22 -9.98 -16.74
N MET A 388 -11.94 -11.01 -17.16
CA MET A 388 -11.77 -12.38 -16.65
C MET A 388 -10.41 -12.96 -17.07
N LEU A 389 -9.54 -13.30 -16.11
CA LEU A 389 -8.21 -13.87 -16.35
C LEU A 389 -8.25 -15.38 -16.65
N SER A 390 -9.34 -16.03 -16.27
CA SER A 390 -9.64 -17.46 -16.46
C SER A 390 -11.14 -17.63 -16.63
N ASP A 391 -11.58 -18.81 -17.09
CA ASP A 391 -12.98 -19.17 -17.13
C ASP A 391 -13.60 -19.08 -15.72
N ALA A 392 -14.65 -18.27 -15.56
CA ALA A 392 -15.39 -18.22 -14.32
C ALA A 392 -16.26 -19.47 -14.18
N SER A 393 -16.18 -20.14 -13.03
CA SER A 393 -16.95 -21.35 -12.74
C SER A 393 -18.22 -21.01 -11.98
N GLY A 394 -19.38 -21.36 -12.55
CA GLY A 394 -20.69 -21.13 -11.94
C GLY A 394 -21.46 -22.41 -11.64
N TYR A 395 -22.27 -22.38 -10.59
CA TYR A 395 -23.10 -23.50 -10.17
C TYR A 395 -24.50 -23.03 -9.76
N LEU A 396 -25.54 -23.51 -10.46
CA LEU A 396 -26.94 -23.31 -10.12
C LEU A 396 -27.44 -24.48 -9.27
N SER A 397 -27.41 -24.29 -7.95
CA SER A 397 -27.73 -25.31 -6.95
C SER A 397 -29.20 -25.26 -6.52
N PRO A 398 -29.80 -26.40 -6.11
CA PRO A 398 -31.06 -26.39 -5.37
C PRO A 398 -30.97 -25.50 -4.13
N ASN A 399 -32.11 -25.01 -3.65
CA ASN A 399 -32.14 -24.20 -2.43
C ASN A 399 -31.84 -25.09 -1.21
N PRO A 400 -30.76 -24.84 -0.45
CA PRO A 400 -30.38 -25.71 0.66
C PRO A 400 -31.21 -25.46 1.93
N TYR A 401 -31.92 -24.34 2.03
CA TYR A 401 -32.73 -24.01 3.20
C TYR A 401 -34.18 -24.50 3.11
N THR A 402 -34.65 -24.93 1.93
CA THR A 402 -36.03 -25.38 1.75
C THR A 402 -36.21 -26.31 0.55
N ASP A 403 -37.01 -27.37 0.75
CA ASP A 403 -37.42 -28.30 -0.31
C ASP A 403 -38.53 -27.74 -1.23
N ASN A 404 -38.93 -26.46 -1.04
CA ASN A 404 -39.94 -25.85 -1.90
C ASN A 404 -39.38 -25.66 -3.31
N GLN A 405 -39.95 -26.38 -4.29
CA GLN A 405 -39.51 -26.31 -5.69
C GLN A 405 -39.69 -24.94 -6.35
N ASN A 406 -40.51 -24.06 -5.75
CA ASN A 406 -40.67 -22.68 -6.20
C ASN A 406 -39.70 -21.70 -5.52
N ALA A 407 -38.87 -22.17 -4.57
CA ALA A 407 -37.80 -21.36 -4.02
C ALA A 407 -36.73 -21.11 -5.10
N PRO A 408 -36.10 -19.92 -5.10
CA PRO A 408 -35.06 -19.64 -6.08
C PRO A 408 -33.89 -20.61 -5.93
N ARG A 409 -33.27 -20.94 -7.06
CA ARG A 409 -32.00 -21.68 -7.10
C ARG A 409 -30.90 -20.79 -6.52
N HIS A 410 -29.92 -21.37 -5.87
CA HIS A 410 -28.72 -20.64 -5.44
C HIS A 410 -27.72 -20.59 -6.58
N ILE A 411 -27.11 -19.44 -6.82
CA ILE A 411 -25.96 -19.31 -7.70
C ILE A 411 -24.69 -19.13 -6.87
N THR A 412 -23.63 -19.78 -7.29
CA THR A 412 -22.27 -19.53 -6.82
C THR A 412 -21.39 -19.34 -8.04
N LEU A 413 -20.66 -18.23 -8.12
CA LEU A 413 -19.71 -17.92 -9.18
C LEU A 413 -18.33 -17.71 -8.55
N PHE A 414 -17.32 -18.37 -9.11
CA PHE A 414 -15.92 -18.15 -8.81
C PHE A 414 -15.25 -17.54 -10.02
N MET A 415 -14.61 -16.38 -9.85
CA MET A 415 -13.96 -15.66 -10.92
C MET A 415 -12.61 -15.10 -10.47
N ASP A 416 -11.68 -15.06 -11.41
CA ASP A 416 -10.38 -14.42 -11.25
C ASP A 416 -10.32 -13.30 -12.29
N VAL A 417 -10.12 -12.06 -11.83
CA VAL A 417 -10.26 -10.89 -12.71
C VAL A 417 -9.06 -9.96 -12.60
N SER A 418 -8.72 -9.30 -13.70
CA SER A 418 -7.90 -8.10 -13.69
C SER A 418 -8.82 -6.89 -13.63
N MET A 419 -8.47 -5.92 -12.78
CA MET A 419 -9.09 -4.60 -12.73
C MET A 419 -8.09 -3.57 -13.20
N ASN A 420 -8.50 -2.65 -14.08
CA ASN A 420 -7.66 -1.55 -14.55
C ASN A 420 -8.48 -0.33 -14.96
N THR A 421 -7.82 0.81 -15.19
CA THR A 421 -8.49 2.06 -15.57
C THR A 421 -7.94 2.60 -16.88
N GLU A 422 -8.74 3.41 -17.58
CA GLU A 422 -8.35 4.05 -18.85
C GLU A 422 -7.28 5.11 -18.65
N GLU A 423 -7.41 5.95 -17.61
CA GLU A 423 -6.46 7.04 -17.36
C GLU A 423 -5.17 6.54 -16.70
N ALA A 424 -4.03 7.07 -17.13
CA ALA A 424 -2.71 6.54 -16.80
C ALA A 424 -2.38 6.55 -15.30
N GLN A 425 -2.60 7.67 -14.61
CA GLN A 425 -2.29 7.79 -13.19
C GLN A 425 -3.13 6.82 -12.34
N PRO A 426 -4.47 6.78 -12.46
CA PRO A 426 -5.26 5.80 -11.69
C PRO A 426 -4.97 4.36 -12.09
N ASN A 427 -4.58 4.11 -13.34
CA ASN A 427 -4.24 2.77 -13.80
C ASN A 427 -3.02 2.23 -13.06
N ALA A 428 -1.97 3.06 -12.93
CA ALA A 428 -0.80 2.70 -12.15
C ALA A 428 -1.11 2.48 -10.65
N SER A 429 -2.16 3.12 -10.12
CA SER A 429 -2.57 3.05 -8.71
C SER A 429 -3.51 1.89 -8.37
N LEU A 430 -4.36 1.48 -9.30
CA LEU A 430 -5.45 0.52 -9.07
C LEU A 430 -5.28 -0.80 -9.84
N SER A 431 -4.43 -0.83 -10.88
CA SER A 431 -4.29 -2.03 -11.72
C SER A 431 -3.80 -3.23 -10.92
N GLN A 432 -4.55 -4.33 -10.93
CA GLN A 432 -4.22 -5.54 -10.18
C GLN A 432 -5.09 -6.74 -10.56
N ASP A 433 -4.60 -7.93 -10.23
CA ASP A 433 -5.40 -9.15 -10.22
C ASP A 433 -6.18 -9.28 -8.90
N LEU A 434 -7.47 -9.57 -8.99
CA LEU A 434 -8.34 -9.95 -7.89
C LEU A 434 -8.68 -11.44 -8.07
N MET A 435 -7.96 -12.29 -7.35
CA MET A 435 -8.11 -13.74 -7.39
C MET A 435 -9.20 -14.21 -6.43
N GLY A 436 -9.95 -15.24 -6.83
CA GLY A 436 -10.93 -15.91 -5.99
C GLY A 436 -12.15 -15.06 -5.63
N VAL A 437 -12.53 -14.11 -6.50
CA VAL A 437 -13.76 -13.33 -6.32
C VAL A 437 -14.94 -14.30 -6.35
N GLU A 438 -15.73 -14.29 -5.27
CA GLU A 438 -16.84 -15.22 -5.08
C GLU A 438 -18.15 -14.45 -4.99
N LEU A 439 -19.08 -14.74 -5.90
CA LEU A 439 -20.44 -14.19 -5.87
C LEU A 439 -21.42 -15.28 -5.43
N ARG A 440 -22.25 -14.97 -4.44
CA ARG A 440 -23.32 -15.84 -3.94
C ARG A 440 -24.66 -15.16 -4.15
N GLY A 441 -25.65 -15.88 -4.65
CA GLY A 441 -26.91 -15.25 -5.02
C GLY A 441 -28.07 -16.20 -5.22
N ILE A 442 -29.14 -15.64 -5.77
CA ILE A 442 -30.34 -16.35 -6.18
C ILE A 442 -30.59 -16.19 -7.68
N ALA A 443 -31.10 -17.25 -8.30
CA ALA A 443 -31.51 -17.26 -9.70
C ALA A 443 -32.98 -17.66 -9.82
N LEU A 444 -33.74 -16.88 -10.59
CA LEU A 444 -35.18 -17.09 -10.77
C LEU A 444 -35.60 -16.70 -12.19
N VAL A 445 -36.47 -17.50 -12.80
CA VAL A 445 -37.10 -17.16 -14.07
C VAL A 445 -38.46 -16.51 -13.80
N GLN A 446 -38.64 -15.26 -14.22
CA GLN A 446 -39.91 -14.53 -14.14
C GLN A 446 -40.25 -13.95 -15.51
N ASP A 447 -41.49 -14.16 -15.96
CA ASP A 447 -42.00 -13.60 -17.22
C ASP A 447 -41.12 -13.86 -18.47
N GLY A 448 -40.40 -14.99 -18.49
CA GLY A 448 -39.50 -15.35 -19.59
C GLY A 448 -38.11 -14.70 -19.51
N VAL A 449 -37.74 -14.09 -18.39
CA VAL A 449 -36.40 -13.56 -18.11
C VAL A 449 -35.79 -14.32 -16.93
N LEU A 450 -34.58 -14.83 -17.12
CA LEU A 450 -33.76 -15.34 -16.02
C LEU A 450 -33.09 -14.14 -15.35
N THR A 451 -33.41 -13.92 -14.08
CA THR A 451 -32.79 -12.91 -13.23
C THR A 451 -31.85 -13.58 -12.24
N ILE A 452 -30.65 -13.03 -12.13
CA ILE A 452 -29.65 -13.42 -11.13
C ILE A 452 -29.36 -12.20 -10.25
N ASP A 453 -29.63 -12.33 -8.96
CA ASP A 453 -29.25 -11.36 -7.93
C ASP A 453 -28.18 -11.99 -7.06
N ALA A 454 -26.99 -11.40 -7.00
CA ALA A 454 -25.86 -11.94 -6.23
C ALA A 454 -25.12 -10.84 -5.47
N ILE A 455 -24.52 -11.22 -4.34
CA ILE A 455 -23.63 -10.37 -3.55
C ILE A 455 -22.23 -10.98 -3.60
N GLY A 456 -21.25 -10.11 -3.76
CA GLY A 456 -19.85 -10.42 -3.53
C GLY A 456 -19.15 -9.28 -2.83
N MET A 457 -17.93 -9.53 -2.39
CA MET A 457 -17.08 -8.52 -1.79
C MET A 457 -15.69 -8.58 -2.41
N VAL A 458 -15.14 -7.41 -2.74
CA VAL A 458 -13.78 -7.25 -3.25
C VAL A 458 -13.03 -6.24 -2.40
N GLU A 459 -11.73 -6.48 -2.24
CA GLU A 459 -10.87 -5.65 -1.39
C GLU A 459 -9.58 -5.31 -2.15
N PRO A 460 -9.65 -4.40 -3.16
CA PRO A 460 -8.51 -4.07 -3.99
C PRO A 460 -7.45 -3.28 -3.21
N ASN A 461 -6.18 -3.50 -3.56
CA ASN A 461 -5.06 -2.73 -3.04
C ASN A 461 -4.95 -1.38 -3.77
N LEU A 462 -4.96 -0.29 -3.02
CA LEU A 462 -4.78 1.07 -3.50
C LEU A 462 -3.36 1.56 -3.19
N LEU A 463 -2.63 1.98 -4.24
CA LEU A 463 -1.27 2.51 -4.16
C LEU A 463 -0.23 1.58 -3.51
N GLY A 464 -0.54 0.29 -3.31
CA GLY A 464 0.34 -0.63 -2.61
C GLY A 464 0.40 -0.40 -1.09
N GLN A 465 -0.48 0.45 -0.55
CA GLN A 465 -0.39 0.95 0.84
C GLN A 465 -1.64 0.63 1.67
N GLU A 466 -2.80 0.47 1.05
CA GLU A 466 -4.07 0.20 1.74
C GLU A 466 -4.93 -0.78 0.94
N PHE A 467 -5.70 -1.62 1.62
CA PHE A 467 -6.77 -2.41 0.98
C PHE A 467 -8.12 -1.72 1.20
N THR A 468 -8.76 -1.33 0.09
CA THR A 468 -10.11 -0.78 0.12
C THR A 468 -11.10 -1.91 0.34
N ASP A 469 -12.38 -1.58 0.58
CA ASP A 469 -13.46 -2.55 0.58
C ASP A 469 -14.61 -2.08 -0.32
N SER A 470 -15.26 -3.05 -0.97
CA SER A 470 -16.44 -2.83 -1.79
C SER A 470 -17.32 -4.07 -1.81
N THR A 471 -18.55 -3.92 -1.36
CA THR A 471 -19.61 -4.92 -1.59
C THR A 471 -20.26 -4.61 -2.93
N ILE A 472 -20.39 -5.64 -3.77
CA ILE A 472 -20.99 -5.52 -5.10
C ILE A 472 -22.29 -6.32 -5.11
N ALA A 473 -23.39 -5.66 -5.49
CA ALA A 473 -24.68 -6.29 -5.68
C ALA A 473 -24.96 -6.49 -7.18
N PHE A 474 -24.61 -7.65 -7.72
CA PHE A 474 -24.82 -8.00 -9.12
C PHE A 474 -26.30 -8.25 -9.42
N HIS A 475 -26.78 -7.66 -10.52
CA HIS A 475 -28.08 -7.94 -11.10
C HIS A 475 -27.91 -8.23 -12.60
N LEU A 476 -28.01 -9.50 -12.96
CA LEU A 476 -27.90 -9.96 -14.34
C LEU A 476 -29.26 -10.41 -14.87
N GLN A 477 -29.53 -10.10 -16.13
CA GLN A 477 -30.75 -10.55 -16.83
C GLN A 477 -30.41 -11.25 -18.13
N ALA A 478 -31.10 -12.36 -18.40
CA ALA A 478 -31.06 -13.06 -19.67
C ALA A 478 -32.48 -13.32 -20.18
N ALA A 479 -32.78 -12.91 -21.41
CA ALA A 479 -34.03 -13.26 -22.06
C ALA A 479 -34.04 -14.76 -22.37
N THR A 480 -35.14 -15.45 -22.02
CA THR A 480 -35.34 -16.89 -22.23
C THR A 480 -36.62 -17.19 -23.02
N ASP A 481 -37.19 -16.16 -23.65
CA ASP A 481 -38.40 -16.29 -24.45
C ASP A 481 -38.15 -16.92 -25.83
N VAL A 482 -39.21 -17.14 -26.59
CA VAL A 482 -39.15 -17.81 -27.91
C VAL A 482 -38.46 -16.99 -29.00
N ASP A 483 -38.28 -15.68 -28.79
CA ASP A 483 -37.65 -14.76 -29.73
C ASP A 483 -36.16 -14.53 -29.40
N SER A 484 -35.73 -14.92 -28.19
CA SER A 484 -34.33 -14.91 -27.76
C SER A 484 -33.45 -15.86 -28.58
N VAL A 485 -32.18 -15.49 -28.78
CA VAL A 485 -31.19 -16.38 -29.40
C VAL A 485 -30.94 -17.53 -28.45
N LEU A 486 -31.52 -18.70 -28.76
CA LEU A 486 -31.44 -19.91 -27.94
C LEU A 486 -30.00 -20.43 -27.73
N ASP A 487 -29.02 -19.92 -28.47
CA ASP A 487 -27.58 -20.19 -28.31
C ASP A 487 -26.77 -19.00 -28.81
N ALA A 488 -26.35 -18.12 -27.89
CA ALA A 488 -25.74 -16.82 -28.19
C ALA A 488 -24.23 -16.87 -28.47
N ASP A 489 -23.66 -18.05 -28.72
CA ASP A 489 -22.22 -18.26 -28.94
C ASP A 489 -21.65 -17.33 -30.04
N ALA A 490 -22.34 -17.21 -31.17
CA ALA A 490 -21.92 -16.36 -32.30
C ALA A 490 -22.06 -14.85 -32.04
N MET A 491 -22.62 -14.43 -30.90
CA MET A 491 -22.70 -13.03 -30.48
C MET A 491 -21.53 -12.62 -29.59
N ARG A 492 -20.76 -13.58 -29.05
CA ARG A 492 -19.53 -13.29 -28.31
C ARG A 492 -18.53 -12.61 -29.22
N GLU A 493 -18.10 -11.41 -28.85
CA GLU A 493 -17.00 -10.71 -29.51
C GLU A 493 -15.67 -11.28 -28.98
N LEU A 494 -14.77 -11.63 -29.89
CA LEU A 494 -13.42 -12.06 -29.56
C LEU A 494 -12.50 -10.84 -29.58
N ASP A 495 -11.54 -10.84 -28.66
CA ASP A 495 -10.52 -9.80 -28.58
C ASP A 495 -9.51 -9.96 -29.72
N THR A 496 -9.31 -8.87 -30.46
CA THR A 496 -8.41 -8.79 -31.60
C THR A 496 -7.51 -7.56 -31.52
N THR A 497 -7.51 -6.88 -30.37
CA THR A 497 -6.74 -5.65 -30.15
C THR A 497 -5.44 -5.98 -29.45
N SER A 498 -4.36 -5.30 -29.83
CA SER A 498 -3.07 -5.47 -29.16
C SER A 498 -2.99 -4.59 -27.92
N PRO A 499 -2.38 -5.07 -26.82
CA PRO A 499 -2.22 -4.28 -25.61
C PRO A 499 -1.36 -3.05 -25.87
N GLN A 500 -1.83 -1.90 -25.40
CA GLN A 500 -1.17 -0.60 -25.56
C GLN A 500 -0.52 -0.16 -24.25
N LEU A 501 0.72 0.34 -24.37
CA LEU A 501 1.41 0.94 -23.22
C LEU A 501 0.80 2.30 -22.89
N VAL A 502 0.23 2.43 -21.70
CA VAL A 502 -0.44 3.63 -21.18
C VAL A 502 0.56 4.55 -20.48
N SER A 503 1.41 3.99 -19.61
CA SER A 503 2.48 4.71 -18.91
C SER A 503 3.59 3.77 -18.49
N TRP A 504 4.74 4.32 -18.10
CA TRP A 504 5.84 3.54 -17.56
C TRP A 504 6.72 4.35 -16.61
N MET A 505 7.44 3.64 -15.73
CA MET A 505 8.40 4.17 -14.77
C MET A 505 9.81 3.69 -15.15
N PRO A 506 10.84 4.56 -15.17
CA PRO A 506 10.86 5.95 -14.71
C PRO A 506 10.20 6.97 -15.65
N GLY A 507 9.84 6.58 -16.87
CA GLY A 507 9.24 7.45 -17.89
C GLY A 507 10.26 8.03 -18.87
N PRO A 508 9.80 8.67 -19.96
CA PRO A 508 10.67 9.30 -20.94
C PRO A 508 11.43 10.51 -20.36
N GLU A 509 12.40 11.04 -21.10
CA GLU A 509 13.22 12.19 -20.68
C GLU A 509 12.37 13.46 -20.39
N ASN A 510 11.25 13.62 -21.07
CA ASN A 510 10.29 14.71 -20.91
C ASN A 510 9.05 14.33 -20.09
N ALA A 511 9.16 13.32 -19.22
CA ALA A 511 8.09 12.97 -18.30
C ALA A 511 7.84 14.13 -17.33
N ILE A 512 6.66 14.20 -16.69
CA ILE A 512 6.34 15.28 -15.75
C ILE A 512 6.62 14.81 -14.30
N PRO A 513 7.46 15.52 -13.53
CA PRO A 513 8.42 16.56 -13.95
C PRO A 513 9.62 15.97 -14.72
N ASP A 514 10.33 16.80 -15.48
CA ASP A 514 11.47 16.36 -16.32
C ASP A 514 12.59 15.67 -15.50
N THR A 515 12.59 15.85 -14.19
CA THR A 515 13.51 15.21 -13.24
C THR A 515 13.14 13.77 -12.87
N ARG A 516 12.10 13.18 -13.48
CA ARG A 516 11.59 11.83 -13.13
C ARG A 516 12.63 10.71 -13.16
N GLN A 517 13.54 10.72 -14.13
CA GLN A 517 14.60 9.70 -14.19
C GLN A 517 15.62 9.86 -13.04
N ALA A 518 15.92 11.09 -12.61
CA ALA A 518 16.81 11.36 -11.47
C ALA A 518 16.21 10.94 -10.11
N MET A 519 14.89 10.69 -10.07
CA MET A 519 14.18 10.15 -8.91
C MET A 519 14.20 8.62 -8.84
N GLN A 520 14.68 7.92 -9.87
CA GLN A 520 14.83 6.45 -9.85
C GLN A 520 15.99 6.05 -8.94
N ARG A 521 15.83 4.95 -8.19
CA ARG A 521 16.91 4.35 -7.39
C ARG A 521 17.23 2.92 -7.82
N PRO A 522 18.44 2.41 -7.52
CA PRO A 522 18.84 1.02 -7.78
C PRO A 522 17.81 -0.05 -7.38
N GLY A 523 17.13 0.16 -6.25
CA GLY A 523 16.10 -0.74 -5.73
C GLY A 523 14.70 -0.54 -6.31
N ASP A 524 14.50 0.48 -7.14
CA ASP A 524 13.21 0.73 -7.79
C ASP A 524 13.13 -0.10 -9.08
N PRO A 525 12.02 -0.81 -9.33
CA PRO A 525 11.85 -1.54 -10.58
C PRO A 525 11.54 -0.60 -11.75
N VAL A 526 11.63 -1.14 -12.97
CA VAL A 526 10.98 -0.58 -14.15
C VAL A 526 9.56 -1.13 -14.20
N ILE A 527 8.57 -0.25 -14.36
CA ILE A 527 7.14 -0.62 -14.38
C ILE A 527 6.53 -0.19 -15.70
N LEU A 528 5.79 -1.08 -16.36
CA LEU A 528 5.03 -0.79 -17.57
C LEU A 528 3.55 -1.03 -17.30
N ASN A 529 2.69 -0.04 -17.58
CA ASN A 529 1.24 -0.14 -17.39
C ASN A 529 0.55 -0.20 -18.75
N PHE A 530 -0.25 -1.24 -18.97
CA PHE A 530 -1.02 -1.45 -20.19
C PHE A 530 -2.52 -1.15 -19.97
N ASP A 531 -3.28 -1.03 -21.04
CA ASP A 531 -4.73 -0.77 -21.04
C ASP A 531 -5.59 -2.04 -20.93
N GLU A 532 -4.95 -3.21 -20.96
CA GLU A 532 -5.56 -4.54 -20.83
C GLU A 532 -4.57 -5.57 -20.24
N PRO A 533 -5.05 -6.71 -19.70
CA PRO A 533 -4.20 -7.67 -19.01
C PRO A 533 -3.30 -8.46 -19.97
N LEU A 534 -2.08 -8.72 -19.50
CA LEU A 534 -1.07 -9.48 -20.21
C LEU A 534 -1.19 -10.98 -19.88
N ASP A 535 -0.81 -11.87 -20.80
CA ASP A 535 -0.66 -13.29 -20.48
C ASP A 535 0.59 -13.51 -19.61
N PRO A 536 0.44 -13.95 -18.35
CA PRO A 536 1.58 -14.21 -17.47
C PRO A 536 2.54 -15.29 -17.99
N ALA A 537 2.10 -16.16 -18.92
CA ALA A 537 2.95 -17.17 -19.52
C ALA A 537 3.97 -16.58 -20.50
N THR A 538 3.67 -15.46 -21.16
CA THR A 538 4.58 -14.80 -22.11
C THR A 538 5.51 -13.79 -21.45
N ALA A 539 5.17 -13.30 -20.25
CA ALA A 539 5.90 -12.24 -19.56
C ALA A 539 7.40 -12.52 -19.27
N PRO A 540 7.83 -13.72 -18.82
CA PRO A 540 9.24 -13.96 -18.49
C PRO A 540 10.22 -13.72 -19.65
N ASP A 541 9.79 -14.06 -20.88
CA ASP A 541 10.57 -13.87 -22.11
C ASP A 541 10.04 -12.70 -22.98
N GLY A 542 9.00 -12.02 -22.51
CA GLY A 542 8.23 -11.03 -23.26
C GLY A 542 8.89 -9.66 -23.36
N VAL A 543 9.92 -9.42 -22.54
CA VAL A 543 10.71 -8.18 -22.51
C VAL A 543 12.20 -8.47 -22.39
N THR A 544 13.02 -7.63 -23.01
CA THR A 544 14.48 -7.65 -22.87
C THR A 544 14.96 -6.34 -22.28
N LEU A 545 15.72 -6.41 -21.19
CA LEU A 545 16.43 -5.27 -20.61
C LEU A 545 17.88 -5.26 -21.12
N PHE A 546 18.33 -4.11 -21.62
CA PHE A 546 19.73 -3.86 -21.95
C PHE A 546 20.37 -2.93 -20.93
N GLU A 547 21.50 -3.32 -20.36
CA GLU A 547 22.40 -2.52 -19.52
C GLU A 547 23.60 -2.09 -20.36
N ALA A 548 23.76 -0.77 -20.62
CA ALA A 548 24.84 -0.22 -21.44
C ALA A 548 25.02 -0.93 -22.81
N GLY A 549 23.90 -1.37 -23.42
CA GLY A 549 23.88 -2.07 -24.70
C GLY A 549 24.08 -3.60 -24.61
N THR A 550 24.29 -4.16 -23.42
CA THR A 550 24.40 -5.61 -23.18
C THR A 550 23.09 -6.14 -22.62
N VAL A 551 22.65 -7.31 -23.08
CA VAL A 551 21.43 -7.97 -22.55
C VAL A 551 21.64 -8.37 -21.09
N VAL A 552 20.66 -8.08 -20.23
CA VAL A 552 20.60 -8.60 -18.86
C VAL A 552 20.02 -10.01 -18.90
N GLU A 553 20.78 -11.01 -18.47
CA GLU A 553 20.37 -12.42 -18.53
C GLU A 553 19.41 -12.83 -17.39
N ASN A 554 19.58 -12.26 -16.19
CA ASN A 554 18.76 -12.60 -15.02
C ASN A 554 17.77 -11.47 -14.70
N LEU A 555 16.59 -11.55 -15.29
CA LEU A 555 15.52 -10.57 -15.14
C LEU A 555 14.37 -11.16 -14.30
N HIS A 556 13.99 -10.46 -13.24
CA HIS A 556 12.78 -10.77 -12.50
C HIS A 556 11.63 -10.01 -13.14
N VAL A 557 10.60 -10.74 -13.57
CA VAL A 557 9.42 -10.18 -14.25
C VAL A 557 8.16 -10.68 -13.55
N LYS A 558 7.23 -9.77 -13.28
CA LYS A 558 5.94 -10.09 -12.67
C LYS A 558 4.81 -9.32 -13.35
N VAL A 559 3.72 -10.02 -13.63
CA VAL A 559 2.44 -9.43 -14.03
C VAL A 559 1.52 -9.35 -12.82
N ASP A 560 0.83 -8.23 -12.67
CA ASP A 560 -0.27 -8.04 -11.71
C ASP A 560 -1.27 -7.06 -12.32
N GLY A 561 -2.42 -7.55 -12.74
CA GLY A 561 -3.38 -6.81 -13.53
C GLY A 561 -2.84 -6.52 -14.93
N THR A 562 -2.84 -5.25 -15.30
CA THR A 562 -2.27 -4.75 -16.58
C THR A 562 -0.86 -4.20 -16.41
N THR A 563 -0.24 -4.41 -15.24
CA THR A 563 1.10 -3.92 -14.92
C THR A 563 2.13 -5.03 -15.05
N LEU A 564 3.22 -4.72 -15.77
CA LEU A 564 4.43 -5.53 -15.85
C LEU A 564 5.55 -4.86 -15.05
N THR A 565 6.02 -5.51 -13.99
CA THR A 565 7.16 -5.06 -13.20
C THR A 565 8.41 -5.84 -13.59
N ILE A 566 9.51 -5.11 -13.83
CA ILE A 566 10.78 -5.63 -14.29
C ILE A 566 11.89 -5.18 -13.32
N ASN A 567 12.69 -6.12 -12.82
CA ASN A 567 13.85 -5.80 -11.99
C ASN A 567 15.03 -6.72 -12.35
N PRO A 568 16.23 -6.20 -12.67
CA PRO A 568 17.42 -7.03 -12.80
C PRO A 568 17.84 -7.61 -11.44
N GLU A 569 18.40 -8.82 -11.44
CA GLU A 569 19.03 -9.37 -10.23
C GLU A 569 20.17 -8.46 -9.73
N GLY A 570 20.12 -8.06 -8.46
CA GLY A 570 21.03 -7.08 -7.86
C GLY A 570 20.62 -5.61 -8.03
N GLY A 571 19.52 -5.32 -8.74
CA GLY A 571 18.98 -3.98 -8.94
C GLY A 571 19.65 -3.20 -10.08
N LEU A 572 19.07 -2.04 -10.41
CA LEU A 572 19.63 -1.10 -11.38
C LEU A 572 20.91 -0.47 -10.83
N LYS A 573 21.80 0.03 -11.69
CA LYS A 573 23.08 0.63 -11.28
C LYS A 573 23.17 2.10 -11.67
N HIS A 574 23.68 2.93 -10.76
CA HIS A 574 23.97 4.32 -11.02
C HIS A 574 24.98 4.50 -12.18
N GLY A 575 24.81 5.59 -12.94
CA GLY A 575 25.71 5.97 -14.04
C GLY A 575 25.57 5.15 -15.32
N LEU A 576 24.62 4.22 -15.40
CA LEU A 576 24.39 3.39 -16.59
C LEU A 576 23.13 3.81 -17.35
N ALA A 577 23.18 3.62 -18.67
CA ALA A 577 22.03 3.74 -19.55
C ALA A 577 21.34 2.39 -19.73
N TYR A 578 20.01 2.40 -19.67
CA TYR A 578 19.16 1.23 -19.80
C TYR A 578 18.20 1.39 -20.98
N ARG A 579 17.85 0.26 -21.59
CA ARG A 579 16.84 0.18 -22.64
C ARG A 579 15.97 -1.05 -22.45
N VAL A 580 14.66 -0.86 -22.44
CA VAL A 580 13.66 -1.94 -22.42
C VAL A 580 13.09 -2.09 -23.82
N SER A 581 13.10 -3.31 -24.34
CA SER A 581 12.56 -3.64 -25.67
C SER A 581 11.53 -4.77 -25.54
N PRO A 582 10.40 -4.73 -26.28
CA PRO A 582 9.50 -5.88 -26.36
C PRO A 582 10.18 -7.05 -27.09
N SER A 583 9.99 -8.27 -26.59
CA SER A 583 10.58 -9.50 -27.17
C SER A 583 9.60 -10.65 -27.38
N GLY A 584 8.31 -10.48 -27.05
CA GLY A 584 7.29 -11.52 -27.29
C GLY A 584 6.09 -11.49 -26.33
N LEU A 585 5.86 -10.37 -25.65
CA LEU A 585 4.74 -10.19 -24.74
C LEU A 585 3.40 -10.20 -25.51
N SER A 586 2.38 -10.85 -24.97
CA SER A 586 1.01 -10.82 -25.51
C SER A 586 -0.04 -10.59 -24.42
N ASP A 587 -1.24 -10.23 -24.83
CA ASP A 587 -2.43 -10.30 -23.98
C ASP A 587 -2.92 -11.75 -23.80
N LEU A 588 -4.07 -11.89 -23.14
CA LEU A 588 -4.76 -13.15 -22.87
C LEU A 588 -5.30 -13.87 -24.13
N ALA A 589 -5.57 -13.14 -25.22
CA ALA A 589 -6.05 -13.66 -26.49
C ALA A 589 -4.91 -14.01 -27.46
N GLY A 590 -3.67 -13.64 -27.12
CA GLY A 590 -2.48 -13.88 -27.92
C GLY A 590 -2.11 -12.73 -28.85
N ASN A 591 -2.75 -11.56 -28.76
CA ASN A 591 -2.33 -10.41 -29.56
C ASN A 591 -1.01 -9.85 -29.00
N PRO A 592 -0.02 -9.54 -29.85
CA PRO A 592 1.29 -9.12 -29.40
C PRO A 592 1.28 -7.68 -28.87
N ALA A 593 1.93 -7.43 -27.74
CA ALA A 593 2.21 -6.08 -27.24
C ALA A 593 3.24 -5.40 -28.13
N ILE A 594 2.94 -4.18 -28.58
CA ILE A 594 3.84 -3.41 -29.46
C ILE A 594 4.09 -2.04 -28.84
N PHE A 595 5.32 -1.80 -28.39
CA PHE A 595 5.79 -0.50 -27.93
C PHE A 595 7.22 -0.22 -28.42
N GLN A 596 7.61 1.05 -28.43
CA GLN A 596 8.96 1.46 -28.84
C GLN A 596 9.98 1.20 -27.72
N ASP A 597 11.27 1.15 -28.07
CA ASP A 597 12.35 1.06 -27.08
C ASP A 597 12.23 2.17 -26.02
N LEU A 598 12.13 1.77 -24.75
CA LEU A 598 12.04 2.69 -23.62
C LEU A 598 13.44 2.90 -23.06
N ASN A 599 13.94 4.13 -23.12
CA ASN A 599 15.31 4.45 -22.73
C ASN A 599 15.33 5.35 -21.50
N PHE A 600 16.20 5.04 -20.54
CA PHE A 600 16.43 5.88 -19.37
C PHE A 600 17.88 5.77 -18.89
N VAL A 601 18.32 6.76 -18.11
CA VAL A 601 19.67 6.79 -17.55
C VAL A 601 19.57 6.97 -16.04
N MET A 602 20.34 6.16 -15.30
CA MET A 602 20.50 6.33 -13.86
C MET A 602 21.56 7.41 -13.60
N THR A 603 21.25 8.39 -12.74
CA THR A 603 22.23 9.42 -12.33
C THR A 603 23.51 8.76 -11.81
N SER A 604 24.68 9.29 -12.17
CA SER A 604 25.96 8.75 -11.70
C SER A 604 26.23 9.17 -10.26
N THR A 605 26.79 8.26 -9.46
CA THR A 605 27.28 8.48 -8.09
C THR A 605 28.81 8.59 -8.01
N GLY A 606 29.50 8.36 -9.13
CA GLY A 606 30.96 8.43 -9.18
C GLY A 606 31.66 7.28 -8.46
N ASP A 607 30.98 6.17 -8.17
CA ASP A 607 31.51 5.05 -7.35
C ASP A 607 32.82 4.44 -7.87
N ASN A 608 33.04 4.53 -9.18
CA ASN A 608 34.24 4.05 -9.87
C ASN A 608 35.34 5.12 -10.02
N ASP A 609 35.08 6.36 -9.63
CA ASP A 609 36.04 7.45 -9.64
C ASP A 609 36.82 7.48 -8.31
N GLY A 610 38.15 7.47 -8.41
CA GLY A 610 39.03 7.56 -7.24
C GLY A 610 39.15 8.97 -6.65
N SER A 611 38.69 10.01 -7.35
CA SER A 611 38.61 11.37 -6.80
C SER A 611 37.38 11.63 -5.93
N VAL A 612 36.35 10.80 -6.02
CA VAL A 612 35.10 10.96 -5.26
C VAL A 612 35.28 10.41 -3.84
N THR A 613 34.96 11.22 -2.84
CA THR A 613 35.02 10.80 -1.43
C THR A 613 33.91 9.78 -1.16
N LYS A 614 34.27 8.64 -0.56
CA LYS A 614 33.31 7.59 -0.17
C LYS A 614 33.00 7.69 1.31
N ARG A 615 31.71 7.69 1.66
CA ARG A 615 31.21 7.75 3.04
C ARG A 615 30.33 6.55 3.37
N SER A 616 30.22 6.26 4.66
CA SER A 616 29.31 5.26 5.20
C SER A 616 27.84 5.61 4.91
N PRO A 617 26.99 4.62 4.61
CA PRO A 617 25.56 4.84 4.46
C PRO A 617 24.94 5.25 5.80
N ILE A 618 23.80 5.94 5.77
CA ILE A 618 22.99 6.28 6.96
C ILE A 618 21.61 5.67 6.85
N ALA A 619 20.96 5.44 7.99
CA ALA A 619 19.53 5.18 8.03
C ALA A 619 18.78 6.52 7.86
N LEU A 620 18.13 6.72 6.72
CA LEU A 620 17.35 7.91 6.41
C LEU A 620 16.06 7.96 7.26
N THR A 621 15.43 6.80 7.43
CA THR A 621 14.28 6.63 8.33
C THR A 621 14.33 5.27 9.01
N THR A 622 13.76 5.24 10.21
CA THR A 622 13.53 4.06 11.03
C THR A 622 12.05 4.03 11.40
N TYR A 623 11.40 2.88 11.25
CA TYR A 623 10.03 2.68 11.68
C TYR A 623 9.91 1.35 12.43
N PRO A 624 9.44 1.37 13.69
CA PRO A 624 9.16 2.54 14.53
C PRO A 624 10.46 3.21 15.02
N GLY A 625 10.39 4.44 15.53
CA GLY A 625 11.48 5.12 16.24
C GLY A 625 12.27 6.16 15.44
N PHE A 626 13.40 6.60 16.00
CA PHE A 626 14.20 7.74 15.49
C PHE A 626 15.65 7.29 15.19
N PRO A 627 16.27 7.65 14.05
CA PRO A 627 17.45 6.95 13.51
C PRO A 627 18.79 7.36 14.17
N CYS A 628 18.88 7.39 15.51
CA CYS A 628 20.10 7.72 16.23
C CYS A 628 20.45 6.71 17.34
N VAL A 629 21.72 6.66 17.71
CA VAL A 629 22.18 5.93 18.90
C VAL A 629 21.81 6.74 20.14
N THR A 630 21.06 6.16 21.06
CA THR A 630 20.64 6.84 22.30
C THR A 630 21.37 6.34 23.54
N THR A 631 21.35 7.17 24.59
CA THR A 631 21.77 6.79 25.94
C THR A 631 20.62 6.95 26.94
N ALA A 632 20.66 6.17 28.03
CA ALA A 632 19.71 6.26 29.14
C ALA A 632 18.22 6.02 28.78
N ALA A 633 17.92 4.98 27.99
CA ALA A 633 16.55 4.52 27.79
C ALA A 633 15.91 4.05 29.12
N ASP A 634 14.63 4.37 29.32
CA ASP A 634 13.85 4.05 30.52
C ASP A 634 12.39 3.74 30.17
N PHE A 635 11.98 2.49 30.35
CA PHE A 635 10.63 2.03 30.04
C PHE A 635 9.57 2.60 31.00
N ALA A 636 9.94 2.95 32.23
CA ALA A 636 8.99 3.46 33.22
C ALA A 636 8.50 4.86 32.85
N SER A 637 9.35 5.68 32.25
CA SER A 637 9.02 7.01 31.74
C SER A 637 8.68 7.04 30.24
N LEU A 638 8.69 5.88 29.57
CA LEU A 638 8.56 5.74 28.10
C LEU A 638 9.59 6.59 27.34
N SER A 639 10.82 6.64 27.87
CA SER A 639 11.93 7.39 27.29
C SER A 639 12.85 6.46 26.50
N HIS A 640 13.06 6.77 25.22
CA HIS A 640 14.08 6.12 24.39
C HIS A 640 15.48 6.71 24.66
N GLY A 641 15.57 7.80 25.44
CA GLY A 641 16.82 8.46 25.79
C GLY A 641 17.15 9.64 24.88
N GLN A 642 18.39 10.12 24.95
CA GLN A 642 18.89 11.22 24.12
C GLN A 642 19.91 10.70 23.11
N CYS A 643 19.89 11.25 21.89
CA CYS A 643 20.90 10.92 20.88
C CYS A 643 22.31 11.23 21.42
N LEU A 644 23.26 10.34 21.13
CA LEU A 644 24.67 10.55 21.45
C LEU A 644 25.23 11.66 20.57
N ASP A 645 25.80 12.70 21.19
CA ASP A 645 26.42 13.85 20.51
C ASP A 645 27.86 14.11 20.99
N ALA A 646 28.55 15.03 20.29
CA ALA A 646 29.91 15.47 20.61
C ALA A 646 29.97 16.63 21.63
N ALA A 647 28.88 16.98 22.33
CA ALA A 647 28.80 18.19 23.13
C ALA A 647 29.00 17.93 24.65
N PRO A 648 30.24 17.91 25.18
CA PRO A 648 30.50 17.59 26.60
C PRO A 648 29.90 18.58 27.61
N SER A 649 29.51 19.79 27.16
CA SER A 649 28.91 20.86 27.97
C SER A 649 27.73 21.56 27.27
N GLY A 650 27.22 21.01 26.16
CA GLY A 650 26.16 21.61 25.35
C GLY A 650 24.76 21.43 25.94
N PRO A 651 23.72 22.11 25.40
CA PRO A 651 22.34 21.86 25.77
C PRO A 651 22.00 20.40 25.48
N ALA A 652 21.45 19.71 26.47
CA ALA A 652 21.00 18.35 26.29
C ALA A 652 19.85 18.35 25.26
N GLY A 653 20.04 17.68 24.13
CA GLY A 653 19.01 17.59 23.07
C GLY A 653 17.70 16.98 23.57
N ASP A 654 16.69 16.91 22.69
CA ASP A 654 15.38 16.35 23.08
C ASP A 654 15.51 14.91 23.61
N VAL A 655 14.76 14.62 24.69
CA VAL A 655 14.55 13.26 25.17
C VAL A 655 13.51 12.61 24.25
N LEU A 656 13.93 11.57 23.53
CA LEU A 656 13.10 10.88 22.55
C LEU A 656 12.10 9.94 23.26
N PRO A 657 10.84 9.87 22.80
CA PRO A 657 9.87 8.92 23.32
C PRO A 657 10.13 7.50 22.79
N ILE A 658 9.71 6.49 23.55
CA ILE A 658 9.49 5.14 23.01
C ILE A 658 8.20 5.18 22.20
N THR A 659 8.32 5.01 20.89
CA THR A 659 7.19 5.06 19.96
C THR A 659 6.36 3.78 20.01
N ASP A 660 5.06 3.91 19.76
CA ASP A 660 4.13 2.79 19.64
C ASP A 660 4.19 2.15 18.24
N MET A 661 4.03 0.83 18.19
CA MET A 661 4.06 0.02 17.00
C MET A 661 2.75 -0.79 16.89
N PRO A 662 1.89 -0.50 15.89
CA PRO A 662 0.66 -1.25 15.68
C PRO A 662 0.92 -2.75 15.49
N THR A 663 0.06 -3.58 16.07
CA THR A 663 0.18 -5.06 16.12
C THR A 663 0.39 -5.71 14.75
N ASP A 664 -0.06 -5.05 13.70
CA ASP A 664 -0.22 -5.55 12.34
C ASP A 664 0.77 -4.94 11.34
N ARG A 665 1.85 -4.31 11.80
CA ARG A 665 2.83 -3.62 10.93
C ARG A 665 4.25 -4.21 11.02
N PRO A 666 5.07 -4.09 9.95
CA PRO A 666 6.47 -4.50 9.97
C PRO A 666 7.41 -3.38 10.46
N ILE A 667 8.61 -3.74 10.92
CA ILE A 667 9.71 -2.79 11.08
C ILE A 667 10.24 -2.42 9.69
N ILE A 668 10.55 -1.14 9.45
CA ILE A 668 11.06 -0.65 8.16
C ILE A 668 12.27 0.26 8.38
N VAL A 669 13.35 0.04 7.62
CA VAL A 669 14.51 0.94 7.61
C VAL A 669 14.87 1.27 6.16
N VAL A 670 15.06 2.55 5.86
CA VAL A 670 15.47 3.07 4.55
C VAL A 670 16.89 3.62 4.66
N PHE A 671 17.76 3.28 3.71
CA PHE A 671 19.18 3.67 3.69
C PHE A 671 19.48 4.71 2.62
N SER A 672 20.52 5.52 2.83
CA SER A 672 20.95 6.55 1.88
C SER A 672 21.64 6.02 0.63
N GLN A 673 22.27 4.85 0.73
CA GLN A 673 23.04 4.21 -0.34
C GLN A 673 22.58 2.76 -0.51
N SER A 674 22.96 2.15 -1.64
CA SER A 674 22.74 0.73 -1.87
C SER A 674 23.54 -0.12 -0.87
N MET A 675 22.93 -1.20 -0.42
CA MET A 675 23.42 -2.08 0.64
C MET A 675 23.82 -3.44 0.07
N GLN A 676 24.84 -4.05 0.66
CA GLN A 676 25.15 -5.45 0.41
C GLN A 676 24.11 -6.32 1.12
N VAL A 677 23.16 -6.83 0.36
CA VAL A 677 21.98 -7.56 0.85
C VAL A 677 22.36 -8.74 1.78
N ASP A 678 23.43 -9.46 1.46
CA ASP A 678 23.93 -10.60 2.25
C ASP A 678 24.43 -10.22 3.66
N THR A 679 24.82 -8.96 3.86
CA THR A 679 25.28 -8.44 5.16
C THR A 679 24.14 -8.16 6.11
N ILE A 680 22.89 -8.17 5.62
CA ILE A 680 21.66 -8.00 6.39
C ILE A 680 21.08 -9.38 6.67
N ASN A 681 21.28 -9.86 7.89
CA ASN A 681 20.86 -11.19 8.34
C ASN A 681 20.53 -11.16 9.84
N SER A 682 20.20 -12.30 10.43
CA SER A 682 19.78 -12.39 11.84
C SER A 682 20.86 -12.05 12.87
N GLU A 683 22.14 -11.95 12.49
CA GLU A 683 23.23 -11.53 13.37
C GLU A 683 23.44 -10.00 13.33
N THR A 684 23.14 -9.36 12.21
CA THR A 684 23.36 -7.93 11.96
C THR A 684 22.10 -7.08 12.10
N LEU A 685 20.92 -7.66 11.89
CA LEU A 685 19.61 -7.13 12.27
C LEU A 685 19.04 -8.03 13.35
N VAL A 686 19.14 -7.60 14.61
CA VAL A 686 18.69 -8.39 15.77
C VAL A 686 17.39 -7.80 16.30
N VAL A 687 16.29 -8.57 16.29
CA VAL A 687 14.98 -8.14 16.80
C VAL A 687 14.62 -8.94 18.06
N GLU A 688 14.32 -8.24 19.15
CA GLU A 688 14.15 -8.85 20.47
C GLU A 688 12.98 -8.24 21.24
N LYS A 689 12.27 -9.09 21.99
CA LYS A 689 11.41 -8.65 23.09
C LYS A 689 12.25 -8.51 24.35
N VAL A 690 12.06 -7.41 25.07
CA VAL A 690 12.88 -7.03 26.22
C VAL A 690 12.02 -6.42 27.32
N SER A 691 12.34 -6.68 28.58
CA SER A 691 11.65 -6.08 29.74
C SER A 691 12.47 -5.01 30.45
N ASP A 692 13.76 -4.91 30.14
CA ASP A 692 14.70 -3.95 30.70
C ASP A 692 15.68 -3.49 29.61
N PRO A 693 15.81 -2.17 29.35
CA PRO A 693 16.77 -1.65 28.37
C PRO A 693 18.25 -1.98 28.71
N ALA A 694 18.56 -2.35 29.95
CA ALA A 694 19.90 -2.81 30.34
C ALA A 694 20.23 -4.24 29.86
N THR A 695 19.26 -4.97 29.29
CA THR A 695 19.47 -6.31 28.72
C THR A 695 20.51 -6.24 27.59
N ALA A 696 21.57 -7.04 27.64
CA ALA A 696 22.58 -7.06 26.60
C ALA A 696 21.98 -7.48 25.23
N ILE A 697 22.51 -6.93 24.12
CA ILE A 697 22.03 -7.26 22.77
C ILE A 697 22.25 -8.75 22.48
N GLY A 698 21.22 -9.45 22.01
CA GLY A 698 21.22 -10.90 21.80
C GLY A 698 20.93 -11.74 23.06
N ALA A 699 20.64 -11.10 24.20
CA ALA A 699 20.24 -11.77 25.44
C ALA A 699 18.74 -11.63 25.77
N GLY A 700 17.99 -10.91 24.94
CA GLY A 700 16.53 -10.83 25.01
C GLY A 700 15.86 -12.06 24.40
N GLU A 701 14.53 -12.04 24.34
CA GLU A 701 13.77 -13.06 23.62
C GLU A 701 13.78 -12.70 22.12
N ILE A 702 14.49 -13.50 21.31
CA ILE A 702 14.56 -13.28 19.85
C ILE A 702 13.15 -13.37 19.25
N VAL A 703 12.76 -12.34 18.51
CA VAL A 703 11.50 -12.34 17.75
C VAL A 703 11.76 -13.04 16.42
N SER A 704 11.03 -14.12 16.16
CA SER A 704 11.07 -14.80 14.86
C SER A 704 10.25 -14.03 13.83
N GLY A 705 10.70 -14.06 12.58
CA GLY A 705 10.08 -13.34 11.48
C GLY A 705 10.90 -13.46 10.20
N ARG A 706 10.35 -12.95 9.10
CA ARG A 706 11.04 -12.87 7.80
C ARG A 706 11.55 -11.45 7.53
N ILE A 707 12.59 -11.36 6.70
CA ILE A 707 13.18 -10.09 6.27
C ILE A 707 13.01 -9.96 4.76
N GLU A 708 12.23 -8.99 4.34
CA GLU A 708 12.23 -8.56 2.95
C GLU A 708 13.34 -7.54 2.72
N LYS A 709 14.15 -7.76 1.69
CA LYS A 709 15.32 -6.93 1.38
C LYS A 709 15.20 -6.31 -0.01
N ASN A 710 15.58 -5.05 -0.09
CA ASN A 710 15.77 -4.27 -1.30
C ASN A 710 17.13 -3.52 -1.20
N ASN A 711 17.71 -3.02 -2.29
CA ASN A 711 19.03 -2.37 -2.32
C ASN A 711 19.14 -1.27 -1.25
N GLN A 712 18.09 -0.50 -0.98
CA GLN A 712 18.13 0.63 -0.04
C GLN A 712 17.08 0.54 1.08
N ARG A 713 16.46 -0.63 1.28
CA ARG A 713 15.41 -0.79 2.29
C ARG A 713 15.29 -2.20 2.79
N ILE A 714 14.95 -2.34 4.07
CA ILE A 714 14.53 -3.61 4.68
C ILE A 714 13.15 -3.49 5.30
N ARG A 715 12.40 -4.60 5.31
CA ARG A 715 11.20 -4.78 6.11
C ARG A 715 11.30 -6.06 6.91
N PHE A 716 11.09 -6.01 8.22
CA PHE A 716 11.00 -7.19 9.08
C PHE A 716 9.55 -7.42 9.48
N PHE A 717 9.00 -8.57 9.08
CA PHE A 717 7.66 -9.00 9.44
C PHE A 717 7.77 -10.05 10.54
N PRO A 718 7.28 -9.77 11.76
CA PRO A 718 7.30 -10.76 12.81
C PRO A 718 6.33 -11.91 12.48
N ASP A 719 6.59 -13.10 13.02
CA ASP A 719 5.67 -14.24 12.85
C ASP A 719 4.40 -14.07 13.68
N GLN A 720 4.52 -13.40 14.83
CA GLN A 720 3.44 -13.08 15.75
C GLN A 720 3.18 -11.58 15.76
N PRO A 721 1.92 -11.13 15.91
CA PRO A 721 1.63 -9.71 16.07
C PRO A 721 2.35 -9.15 17.30
N TRP A 722 2.71 -7.87 17.26
CA TRP A 722 3.33 -7.21 18.42
C TRP A 722 2.35 -7.21 19.59
N GLU A 723 2.77 -7.72 20.76
CA GLU A 723 1.90 -7.70 21.96
C GLU A 723 1.66 -6.26 22.45
N PRO A 724 0.40 -5.80 22.56
CA PRO A 724 0.09 -4.48 23.12
C PRO A 724 0.67 -4.30 24.53
N GLY A 725 1.41 -3.20 24.73
CA GLY A 725 2.12 -2.90 25.98
C GLY A 725 3.45 -3.64 26.17
N GLY A 726 3.76 -4.63 25.33
CA GLY A 726 5.06 -5.31 25.32
C GLY A 726 6.16 -4.40 24.77
N PHE A 727 7.37 -4.48 25.35
CA PHE A 727 8.53 -3.72 24.88
C PHE A 727 9.44 -4.57 24.02
N TYR A 728 9.91 -3.96 22.94
CA TYR A 728 10.74 -4.59 21.93
C TYR A 728 11.90 -3.67 21.55
N ARG A 729 12.92 -4.24 20.93
CA ARG A 729 13.96 -3.49 20.25
C ARG A 729 14.36 -4.16 18.94
N TYR A 730 14.90 -3.36 18.04
CA TYR A 730 15.72 -3.86 16.95
C TYR A 730 17.07 -3.16 16.94
N THR A 731 18.12 -3.91 16.63
CA THR A 731 19.50 -3.42 16.58
C THR A 731 20.06 -3.58 15.19
N LEU A 732 20.58 -2.48 14.63
CA LEU A 732 21.36 -2.45 13.40
C LEU A 732 22.85 -2.44 13.77
N ARG A 733 23.56 -3.54 13.46
CA ARG A 733 24.99 -3.67 13.76
C ARG A 733 25.85 -2.78 12.88
N SER A 734 26.83 -2.13 13.50
CA SER A 734 27.82 -1.30 12.81
C SER A 734 29.26 -1.65 13.25
N SER A 735 30.23 -1.09 12.53
CA SER A 735 31.66 -1.21 12.82
C SER A 735 32.37 0.10 12.46
N THR A 736 33.51 0.35 13.09
CA THR A 736 34.36 1.52 12.78
C THR A 736 35.42 1.23 11.72
N ALA A 737 35.45 0.01 11.17
CA ALA A 737 36.42 -0.43 10.18
C ALA A 737 35.78 -0.67 8.81
N VAL A 738 36.38 -0.10 7.77
CA VAL A 738 35.98 -0.34 6.37
C VAL A 738 36.15 -1.83 6.04
N GLY A 739 35.15 -2.42 5.38
CA GLY A 739 35.16 -3.82 4.95
C GLY A 739 34.84 -4.85 6.03
N ASP A 740 34.43 -4.41 7.23
CA ASP A 740 34.04 -5.31 8.33
C ASP A 740 32.60 -5.86 8.20
N CYS A 741 32.24 -6.28 6.99
CA CYS A 741 30.88 -6.60 6.58
C CYS A 741 30.40 -7.99 7.04
N ALA A 742 31.28 -8.77 7.66
CA ALA A 742 30.91 -10.02 8.30
C ALA A 742 30.24 -9.81 9.66
N GLN A 743 30.36 -8.62 10.26
CA GLN A 743 29.84 -8.30 11.60
C GLN A 743 28.96 -7.05 11.62
N ALA A 744 28.83 -6.35 10.48
CA ALA A 744 28.10 -5.10 10.36
C ALA A 744 27.31 -5.05 9.04
N ILE A 745 26.24 -4.25 9.05
CA ILE A 745 25.48 -3.92 7.84
C ILE A 745 26.33 -2.96 6.99
N CYS A 746 26.60 -3.31 5.74
CA CYS A 746 27.48 -2.55 4.85
C CYS A 746 26.81 -2.08 3.55
N SER A 747 27.29 -0.95 3.01
CA SER A 747 26.99 -0.53 1.64
C SER A 747 27.66 -1.41 0.58
N ASP A 748 27.15 -1.38 -0.65
CA ASP A 748 27.77 -2.02 -1.83
C ASP A 748 28.97 -1.24 -2.41
N LEU A 749 29.34 -0.12 -1.80
CA LEU A 749 30.46 0.72 -2.23
C LEU A 749 31.83 0.08 -1.94
N GLY A 750 32.53 -0.32 -3.00
CA GLY A 750 33.93 -0.75 -2.93
C GLY A 750 34.15 -1.94 -1.98
N PRO A 751 34.99 -1.83 -0.92
CA PRO A 751 35.17 -2.89 0.07
C PRO A 751 33.97 -3.08 1.02
N GLY A 752 32.97 -2.20 0.95
CA GLY A 752 31.82 -2.13 1.86
C GLY A 752 32.08 -1.19 3.05
N TYR A 753 31.20 -0.22 3.25
CA TYR A 753 31.27 0.71 4.38
C TYR A 753 30.18 0.40 5.40
N PRO A 754 30.51 0.18 6.68
CA PRO A 754 29.51 -0.04 7.73
C PRO A 754 28.58 1.16 7.92
N LEU A 755 27.34 0.90 8.35
CA LEU A 755 26.32 1.91 8.63
C LEU A 755 26.81 2.98 9.61
N LYS A 756 26.68 4.26 9.26
CA LYS A 756 26.95 5.38 10.17
C LYS A 756 25.75 5.60 11.09
N THR A 757 25.99 5.51 12.41
CA THR A 757 24.92 5.47 13.42
C THR A 757 24.96 6.62 14.43
N ASP A 758 26.10 7.28 14.58
CA ASP A 758 26.37 8.36 15.53
C ASP A 758 26.75 9.67 14.80
N LEU A 759 25.82 10.14 13.95
CA LEU A 759 26.00 11.35 13.13
C LEU A 759 26.34 12.60 13.94
N LEU A 760 25.78 12.75 15.15
CA LEU A 760 26.02 13.92 15.99
C LEU A 760 27.40 13.89 16.69
N VAL A 761 28.13 12.77 16.60
CA VAL A 761 29.49 12.67 17.13
C VAL A 761 30.50 13.10 16.08
N ASN A 762 30.46 12.48 14.89
CA ASN A 762 31.26 12.88 13.74
C ASN A 762 30.66 12.27 12.46
N PRO A 763 29.94 13.04 11.63
CA PRO A 763 29.29 12.55 10.41
C PRO A 763 30.23 11.88 9.41
N GLU A 764 31.51 12.27 9.41
CA GLU A 764 32.49 11.89 8.41
C GLU A 764 33.25 10.59 8.73
N ALA A 765 33.15 10.11 9.98
CA ALA A 765 33.82 8.89 10.41
C ALA A 765 33.18 7.64 9.80
N VAL A 766 33.99 6.59 9.61
CA VAL A 766 33.52 5.29 9.12
C VAL A 766 32.67 4.62 10.20
N GLY A 767 31.43 4.32 9.84
CA GLY A 767 30.44 3.64 10.70
C GLY A 767 30.32 4.26 12.09
N GLY A 768 29.93 3.43 13.06
CA GLY A 768 29.70 3.86 14.44
C GLY A 768 29.42 2.68 15.37
N PRO A 769 28.91 2.93 16.59
CA PRO A 769 28.40 1.88 17.47
C PRO A 769 27.10 1.28 16.95
N ASP A 770 26.65 0.16 17.52
CA ASP A 770 25.36 -0.43 17.15
C ASP A 770 24.19 0.53 17.45
N MET A 771 23.29 0.70 16.48
CA MET A 771 22.08 1.51 16.67
C MET A 771 20.96 0.61 17.19
N THR A 772 20.46 0.88 18.40
CA THR A 772 19.36 0.13 19.01
C THR A 772 18.16 1.02 19.18
N ILE A 773 17.02 0.62 18.60
CA ILE A 773 15.76 1.35 18.67
C ILE A 773 14.77 0.57 19.53
N TYR A 774 14.24 1.20 20.59
CA TYR A 774 13.22 0.62 21.47
C TYR A 774 11.84 1.11 21.06
N PHE A 775 10.85 0.21 21.09
CA PHE A 775 9.47 0.52 20.79
C PHE A 775 8.51 -0.32 21.65
N ARG A 776 7.24 0.08 21.68
CA ARG A 776 6.20 -0.61 22.45
C ARG A 776 5.10 -1.10 21.50
N GLY A 777 4.65 -2.34 21.64
CA GLY A 777 3.50 -2.82 20.88
C GLY A 777 2.22 -2.05 21.26
N ALA A 778 1.35 -1.80 20.29
CA ALA A 778 0.07 -1.12 20.48
C ALA A 778 -1.00 -1.75 19.57
N GLU A 779 -2.27 -1.48 19.86
CA GLU A 779 -3.40 -1.93 19.04
C GLU A 779 -3.26 -1.47 17.57
N SER A 780 -3.87 -2.21 16.65
CA SER A 780 -3.97 -1.80 15.25
C SER A 780 -4.70 -0.46 15.14
N ILE A 781 -4.29 0.37 14.17
CA ILE A 781 -4.82 1.71 13.94
C ILE A 781 -5.35 1.83 12.51
N ALA A 782 -6.43 2.59 12.35
CA ALA A 782 -7.01 2.91 11.05
C ALA A 782 -6.32 4.13 10.42
N SER A 783 -5.06 3.96 10.01
CA SER A 783 -4.28 4.95 9.25
C SER A 783 -3.35 4.25 8.26
N VAL A 784 -2.87 5.01 7.29
CA VAL A 784 -2.04 4.48 6.21
C VAL A 784 -0.62 5.02 6.33
N PHE A 785 0.32 4.10 6.51
CA PHE A 785 1.75 4.42 6.57
C PHE A 785 2.30 4.68 5.16
N THR A 786 2.80 5.89 4.93
CA THR A 786 3.33 6.33 3.63
C THR A 786 4.80 6.76 3.77
N PRO A 787 5.77 5.91 3.38
CA PRO A 787 7.18 6.29 3.38
C PRO A 787 7.52 7.13 2.13
N LEU A 788 8.31 8.19 2.34
CA LEU A 788 8.73 9.17 1.35
C LEU A 788 10.26 9.29 1.30
N ARG A 789 10.79 9.53 0.10
CA ARG A 789 12.22 9.76 -0.17
C ARG A 789 12.45 11.17 -0.69
N ASN A 790 13.56 11.81 -0.33
CA ASN A 790 13.81 13.20 -0.70
C ASN A 790 14.45 13.35 -2.10
N LEU A 791 13.79 12.96 -3.19
CA LEU A 791 14.45 12.89 -4.52
C LEU A 791 13.87 13.90 -5.52
N PRO A 792 14.67 14.44 -6.47
CA PRO A 792 16.11 14.26 -6.62
C PRO A 792 16.90 15.06 -5.58
N VAL A 793 18.16 14.69 -5.38
CA VAL A 793 19.15 15.42 -4.57
C VAL A 793 20.34 15.77 -5.46
N ARG A 794 21.04 16.86 -5.14
CA ARG A 794 22.30 17.20 -5.83
C ARG A 794 23.43 16.27 -5.39
N ASP A 795 23.58 16.08 -4.07
CA ASP A 795 24.47 15.07 -3.45
C ASP A 795 23.88 13.67 -3.66
N THR A 796 24.10 13.10 -4.86
CA THR A 796 23.44 11.86 -5.29
C THR A 796 24.04 10.64 -4.61
N ASN A 797 25.33 10.69 -4.27
CA ASN A 797 26.03 9.60 -3.60
C ASN A 797 25.92 9.66 -2.06
N SER A 798 25.29 10.71 -1.52
CA SER A 798 25.08 10.91 -0.09
C SER A 798 26.39 10.90 0.70
N ASN A 799 27.42 11.56 0.16
CA ASN A 799 28.72 11.70 0.81
C ASN A 799 28.89 13.02 1.58
N PHE A 800 27.85 13.87 1.58
CA PHE A 800 27.80 15.17 2.25
C PHE A 800 28.77 16.22 1.67
N GLU A 801 29.33 15.96 0.49
CA GLU A 801 30.18 16.83 -0.29
C GLU A 801 29.51 17.09 -1.65
N ILE A 802 29.89 18.18 -2.32
CA ILE A 802 29.50 18.38 -3.73
C ILE A 802 30.71 18.07 -4.58
N ASP A 803 30.62 17.00 -5.37
CA ASP A 803 31.74 16.45 -6.15
C ASP A 803 32.00 17.28 -7.43
N CYS A 804 32.41 18.53 -7.22
CA CYS A 804 32.74 19.50 -8.26
C CYS A 804 33.97 20.35 -7.88
N PRO A 805 34.95 20.55 -8.80
CA PRO A 805 36.14 21.36 -8.52
C PRO A 805 35.85 22.80 -8.11
N THR A 806 34.77 23.37 -8.65
CA THR A 806 34.19 24.63 -8.19
C THR A 806 32.68 24.51 -8.18
N LEU A 807 32.00 25.17 -7.23
CA LEU A 807 30.55 25.05 -7.08
C LEU A 807 29.75 25.55 -8.27
N GLY A 808 30.35 26.29 -9.22
CA GLY A 808 29.73 26.75 -10.46
C GLY A 808 30.16 26.00 -11.72
N ASP A 809 30.83 24.86 -11.59
CA ASP A 809 31.22 24.02 -12.73
C ASP A 809 30.00 23.23 -13.25
N GLU A 810 29.96 23.05 -14.58
CA GLU A 810 28.92 22.30 -15.31
C GLU A 810 29.46 20.94 -15.80
N GLY A 811 30.78 20.72 -15.78
CA GLY A 811 31.43 19.51 -16.30
C GLY A 811 31.85 18.48 -15.24
N CYS A 812 31.21 18.48 -14.08
CA CYS A 812 31.52 17.63 -12.92
C CYS A 812 30.42 16.60 -12.62
N LEU A 813 30.58 15.80 -11.55
CA LEU A 813 29.62 14.76 -11.18
C LEU A 813 28.27 15.36 -10.79
N GLU A 814 28.29 16.50 -10.08
CA GLU A 814 27.11 17.11 -9.46
C GLU A 814 26.98 18.61 -9.85
N PRO A 815 26.76 18.91 -11.14
CA PRO A 815 26.84 20.26 -11.68
C PRO A 815 25.83 21.24 -11.04
N PHE A 816 26.12 22.53 -11.17
CA PHE A 816 25.24 23.58 -10.66
C PHE A 816 24.17 23.95 -11.69
N GLU A 817 22.93 23.53 -11.44
CA GLU A 817 21.79 23.73 -12.37
C GLU A 817 20.61 24.47 -11.71
N GLN A 818 20.89 25.41 -10.81
CA GLN A 818 19.84 26.17 -10.12
C GLN A 818 19.20 27.25 -11.00
N GLU A 819 17.89 27.42 -10.85
CA GLU A 819 17.15 28.48 -11.52
C GLU A 819 17.56 29.87 -11.02
N SER A 820 17.70 30.83 -11.93
CA SER A 820 18.00 32.23 -11.61
C SER A 820 16.79 32.90 -10.94
N ASP A 821 17.03 33.64 -9.86
CA ASP A 821 15.98 34.45 -9.19
C ASP A 821 15.61 35.75 -9.94
N GLY A 822 16.28 36.03 -11.06
CA GLY A 822 16.06 37.22 -11.90
C GLY A 822 16.69 38.50 -11.35
N MET A 823 17.33 38.43 -10.19
CA MET A 823 17.98 39.54 -9.48
C MET A 823 19.49 39.34 -9.32
N GLY A 824 20.07 38.40 -10.08
CA GLY A 824 21.50 38.09 -10.05
C GLY A 824 21.90 37.02 -9.03
N GLY A 825 20.92 36.36 -8.39
CA GLY A 825 21.10 35.17 -7.57
C GLY A 825 20.38 33.95 -8.12
N PHE A 826 20.25 32.93 -7.28
CA PHE A 826 19.62 31.65 -7.62
C PHE A 826 18.57 31.27 -6.57
N LEU A 827 17.57 30.50 -7.02
CA LEU A 827 16.60 29.80 -6.19
C LEU A 827 17.21 28.48 -5.69
N PRO A 828 16.80 27.99 -4.50
CA PRO A 828 17.20 26.65 -4.06
C PRO A 828 16.69 25.60 -5.05
N SER A 829 17.56 24.66 -5.44
CA SER A 829 17.18 23.42 -6.11
C SER A 829 16.46 22.47 -5.16
N ALA A 830 15.89 21.38 -5.69
CA ALA A 830 15.26 20.35 -4.87
C ALA A 830 16.20 19.87 -3.76
N ASN A 831 15.66 19.78 -2.55
CA ASN A 831 16.35 19.36 -1.34
C ASN A 831 17.59 20.22 -1.02
N ALA A 832 17.45 21.54 -1.12
CA ALA A 832 18.48 22.51 -0.77
C ALA A 832 17.94 23.65 0.09
N ALA A 833 18.84 24.27 0.86
CA ALA A 833 18.56 25.47 1.65
C ALA A 833 19.59 26.57 1.35
N LYS A 834 19.10 27.80 1.20
CA LYS A 834 19.90 29.01 1.02
C LYS A 834 20.19 29.64 2.39
N LEU A 835 21.46 29.95 2.64
CA LEU A 835 21.93 30.63 3.84
C LEU A 835 22.47 32.01 3.47
N ILE A 836 22.12 33.02 4.27
CA ILE A 836 22.67 34.37 4.16
C ILE A 836 23.03 34.92 5.54
N VAL A 837 24.03 35.80 5.59
CA VAL A 837 24.33 36.60 6.78
C VAL A 837 23.46 37.85 6.74
N LYS A 838 22.73 38.14 7.83
CA LYS A 838 21.93 39.36 7.95
C LYS A 838 22.81 40.60 7.81
N ASP A 839 22.35 41.54 7.00
CA ASP A 839 23.01 42.83 6.73
C ASP A 839 24.48 42.72 6.26
N LYS A 840 24.96 41.51 5.89
CA LYS A 840 26.37 41.19 5.64
C LYS A 840 27.31 41.57 6.80
N GLN A 841 26.81 41.50 8.02
CA GLN A 841 27.57 41.87 9.22
C GLN A 841 27.53 40.78 10.28
N ALA A 842 28.67 40.53 10.88
CA ALA A 842 28.84 39.76 12.12
C ALA A 842 29.39 40.67 13.22
N THR A 843 29.32 40.23 14.46
CA THR A 843 30.00 40.89 15.58
C THR A 843 31.22 40.07 15.96
N VAL A 844 32.40 40.68 15.93
CA VAL A 844 33.67 40.06 16.34
C VAL A 844 34.25 40.93 17.46
N LEU A 845 34.40 40.35 18.66
CA LEU A 845 34.92 41.03 19.85
C LEU A 845 34.20 42.37 20.14
N GLY A 846 32.88 42.39 19.99
CA GLY A 846 32.04 43.58 20.21
C GLY A 846 32.09 44.63 19.10
N ALA A 847 32.81 44.41 18.01
CA ALA A 847 32.86 45.29 16.85
C ALA A 847 32.19 44.67 15.61
N PRO A 848 31.55 45.46 14.74
CA PRO A 848 31.02 44.96 13.49
C PRO A 848 32.15 44.55 12.55
N ALA A 849 32.05 43.36 11.98
CA ALA A 849 32.92 42.82 10.93
C ALA A 849 32.05 42.44 9.71
N GLY A 850 32.57 42.64 8.50
CA GLY A 850 31.87 42.16 7.31
C GLY A 850 31.87 40.63 7.29
N ALA A 851 30.73 40.06 6.88
CA ALA A 851 30.52 38.62 6.89
C ALA A 851 29.58 38.20 5.77
N ALA A 852 29.91 37.13 5.06
CA ALA A 852 29.05 36.57 4.02
C ALA A 852 29.26 35.06 3.88
N VAL A 853 28.23 34.37 3.37
CA VAL A 853 28.30 32.93 3.06
C VAL A 853 29.02 32.74 1.73
N GLY A 854 29.99 31.83 1.69
CA GLY A 854 30.71 31.40 0.50
C GLY A 854 31.91 32.26 0.10
N CYS A 855 31.93 33.56 0.41
CA CYS A 855 33.08 34.43 0.16
C CYS A 855 33.10 35.69 1.04
N SER A 856 34.20 36.46 0.99
CA SER A 856 34.36 37.69 1.78
C SER A 856 33.34 38.77 1.38
N ALA A 857 32.89 39.54 2.36
CA ALA A 857 31.94 40.63 2.16
C ALA A 857 32.52 41.80 1.34
N ASP A 858 33.85 41.93 1.29
CA ASP A 858 34.59 42.98 0.57
C ASP A 858 34.87 42.64 -0.91
N THR A 859 34.49 41.45 -1.38
CA THR A 859 34.70 41.03 -2.77
C THR A 859 33.74 41.76 -3.73
N GLU A 860 34.17 42.10 -4.96
CA GLU A 860 33.32 42.78 -5.98
C GLU A 860 32.08 41.96 -6.44
N GLY A 861 31.83 40.77 -5.87
CA GLY A 861 30.67 39.90 -6.14
C GLY A 861 30.16 39.18 -4.88
N ASP A 862 28.87 38.82 -4.88
CA ASP A 862 28.11 38.24 -3.75
C ASP A 862 28.14 36.70 -3.68
N CYS A 863 29.04 36.06 -4.44
CA CYS A 863 29.21 34.60 -4.60
C CYS A 863 27.90 33.80 -4.50
N PRO A 864 26.90 34.11 -5.36
CA PRO A 864 25.54 33.62 -5.20
C PRO A 864 25.40 32.09 -5.28
N ARG A 865 26.37 31.39 -5.90
CA ARG A 865 26.39 29.93 -6.03
C ARG A 865 26.82 29.20 -4.75
N ASP A 866 27.55 29.88 -3.87
CA ASP A 866 28.18 29.27 -2.69
C ASP A 866 27.29 29.39 -1.44
N LYS A 867 26.04 29.79 -1.61
CA LYS A 867 25.08 30.09 -0.54
C LYS A 867 24.17 28.92 -0.15
N PHE A 868 24.39 27.74 -0.72
CA PHE A 868 23.47 26.62 -0.59
C PHE A 868 24.09 25.45 0.14
N ILE A 869 23.26 24.79 0.95
CA ILE A 869 23.51 23.46 1.47
C ILE A 869 22.52 22.48 0.86
N TYR A 870 22.96 21.26 0.59
CA TYR A 870 22.17 20.21 -0.05
C TYR A 870 21.88 19.11 0.95
N GLN A 871 20.67 18.54 0.91
CA GLN A 871 20.11 17.76 1.99
C GLN A 871 19.84 16.32 1.58
N THR A 872 20.14 15.39 2.49
CA THR A 872 19.95 13.94 2.35
C THR A 872 19.15 13.43 3.56
N TYR A 873 17.93 12.94 3.33
CA TYR A 873 17.03 12.42 4.37
C TYR A 873 15.84 11.63 3.78
N GLY A 874 15.02 11.03 4.64
CA GLY A 874 13.72 10.45 4.25
C GLY A 874 12.65 10.91 5.22
N LEU A 875 11.39 10.64 4.90
CA LEU A 875 10.27 11.00 5.77
C LEU A 875 9.24 9.89 5.79
N ASN A 876 8.86 9.43 6.97
CA ASN A 876 7.72 8.53 7.14
C ASN A 876 6.50 9.34 7.58
N THR A 877 5.33 9.02 7.04
CA THR A 877 4.07 9.69 7.39
C THR A 877 2.93 8.71 7.65
N GLU A 878 1.90 9.17 8.36
CA GLU A 878 0.60 8.51 8.48
C GLU A 878 -0.48 9.39 7.85
N VAL A 879 -1.24 8.87 6.90
CA VAL A 879 -2.50 9.47 6.46
C VAL A 879 -3.61 8.97 7.36
N VAL A 880 -4.30 9.88 8.06
CA VAL A 880 -5.29 9.52 9.10
C VAL A 880 -6.73 9.64 8.58
N GLY A 881 -7.00 10.58 7.68
CA GLY A 881 -8.33 10.83 7.13
C GLY A 881 -8.79 12.29 7.29
N PRO A 882 -10.09 12.58 7.12
CA PRO A 882 -10.60 13.94 7.06
C PRO A 882 -10.33 14.77 8.33
N ALA A 883 -9.95 16.03 8.16
CA ALA A 883 -9.76 17.01 9.24
C ALA A 883 -10.10 18.43 8.77
N ILE A 884 -10.30 19.34 9.71
CA ILE A 884 -10.57 20.76 9.42
C ILE A 884 -9.28 21.55 9.58
N ASP A 885 -8.90 22.30 8.55
CA ASP A 885 -7.83 23.28 8.62
C ASP A 885 -8.26 24.44 9.53
N PRO A 886 -7.57 24.69 10.66
CA PRO A 886 -7.94 25.79 11.56
C PRO A 886 -7.77 27.17 10.94
N GLU A 887 -6.93 27.34 9.91
CA GLU A 887 -6.68 28.63 9.27
C GLU A 887 -7.77 29.00 8.26
N THR A 888 -8.10 28.06 7.37
CA THR A 888 -9.06 28.31 6.28
C THR A 888 -10.48 27.82 6.58
N ASN A 889 -10.66 27.00 7.63
CA ASN A 889 -11.90 26.29 7.95
C ASN A 889 -12.41 25.41 6.79
N LYS A 890 -11.52 24.99 5.88
CA LYS A 890 -11.80 23.98 4.85
C LYS A 890 -11.62 22.58 5.43
N THR A 891 -12.42 21.64 4.94
CA THR A 891 -12.15 20.20 5.15
C THR A 891 -10.97 19.79 4.26
N GLY A 892 -10.05 19.05 4.83
CA GLY A 892 -8.87 18.49 4.20
C GLY A 892 -8.53 17.12 4.78
N VAL A 893 -7.29 16.68 4.63
CA VAL A 893 -6.84 15.35 5.11
C VAL A 893 -5.68 15.51 6.07
N LYS A 894 -5.81 14.96 7.28
CA LYS A 894 -4.77 14.98 8.30
C LYS A 894 -3.66 14.01 7.96
N VAL A 895 -2.43 14.50 8.10
CA VAL A 895 -1.21 13.71 7.97
C VAL A 895 -0.37 13.88 9.23
N LEU A 896 0.21 12.81 9.73
CA LEU A 896 1.20 12.85 10.81
C LEU A 896 2.58 12.52 10.25
N LEU A 897 3.61 13.24 10.68
CA LEU A 897 4.99 13.03 10.24
C LEU A 897 5.78 12.42 11.39
N TYR A 898 6.49 11.33 11.11
CA TYR A 898 7.46 10.76 12.03
C TYR A 898 8.72 11.63 12.06
N PRO A 899 9.16 12.12 13.23
CA PRO A 899 10.41 12.84 13.34
C PRO A 899 11.59 11.97 12.91
N THR A 900 12.50 12.54 12.13
CA THR A 900 13.73 11.91 11.65
C THR A 900 14.91 12.89 11.65
N MET A 901 16.08 12.44 11.19
CA MET A 901 17.25 13.28 10.97
C MET A 901 17.52 13.50 9.48
N LEU A 902 18.11 14.65 9.20
CA LEU A 902 18.57 15.07 7.89
C LEU A 902 20.04 15.45 8.00
N VAL A 903 20.84 15.07 7.02
CA VAL A 903 22.23 15.51 6.90
C VAL A 903 22.35 16.44 5.70
N ALA A 904 23.06 17.55 5.88
CA ALA A 904 23.32 18.52 4.83
C ALA A 904 24.82 18.70 4.59
N THR A 905 25.17 19.09 3.37
CA THR A 905 26.54 19.45 3.01
C THR A 905 27.08 20.61 3.85
N SER A 906 28.39 20.78 3.85
CA SER A 906 29.02 21.88 4.61
C SER A 906 28.64 23.26 4.08
N ALA A 907 28.54 24.23 5.00
CA ALA A 907 28.49 25.65 4.71
C ALA A 907 29.81 26.33 5.09
N THR A 908 30.20 27.34 4.32
CA THR A 908 31.34 28.20 4.64
C THR A 908 30.86 29.63 4.85
N VAL A 909 31.18 30.21 6.00
CA VAL A 909 30.98 31.64 6.28
C VAL A 909 32.33 32.33 6.34
N VAL A 910 32.54 33.37 5.55
CA VAL A 910 33.79 34.13 5.54
C VAL A 910 33.62 35.40 6.36
N LEU A 911 34.48 35.55 7.37
CA LEU A 911 34.53 36.73 8.23
C LEU A 911 35.73 37.61 7.86
N ASP A 912 35.49 38.91 7.65
CA ASP A 912 36.57 39.84 7.31
C ASP A 912 37.58 39.93 8.48
N GLY A 913 38.83 39.59 8.18
CA GLY A 913 39.93 39.55 9.16
C GLY A 913 40.12 38.22 9.89
N LEU A 914 39.16 37.28 9.85
CA LEU A 914 39.27 35.95 10.46
C LEU A 914 39.26 34.79 9.44
N GLY A 915 38.82 35.04 8.21
CA GLY A 915 38.79 34.04 7.14
C GLY A 915 37.61 33.07 7.25
N ASP A 916 37.77 31.90 6.66
CA ASP A 916 36.71 30.91 6.45
C ASP A 916 36.35 30.18 7.75
N GLN A 917 35.06 30.12 8.06
CA GLN A 917 34.45 29.34 9.13
C GLN A 917 33.64 28.22 8.48
N VAL A 918 34.13 26.98 8.59
CA VAL A 918 33.57 25.81 7.87
C VAL A 918 32.81 24.94 8.87
N THR A 919 31.53 24.68 8.59
CA THR A 919 30.65 23.94 9.51
C THR A 919 30.91 22.43 9.54
N GLY A 920 31.58 21.88 8.52
CA GLY A 920 31.45 20.46 8.18
C GLY A 920 29.99 20.09 7.84
N PRO A 921 29.66 18.80 7.67
CA PRO A 921 28.29 18.36 7.48
C PRO A 921 27.40 18.79 8.65
N GLN A 922 26.22 19.33 8.33
CA GLN A 922 25.24 19.79 9.32
C GLN A 922 24.13 18.75 9.49
N VAL A 923 23.63 18.58 10.71
CA VAL A 923 22.55 17.65 10.99
C VAL A 923 21.34 18.44 11.48
N LEU A 924 20.19 18.26 10.83
CA LEU A 924 18.91 18.79 11.28
C LEU A 924 18.08 17.64 11.86
N ARG A 925 17.51 17.83 13.03
CA ARG A 925 16.68 16.83 13.71
C ARG A 925 15.28 17.35 13.89
N MET A 926 14.30 16.64 13.35
CA MET A 926 12.89 16.93 13.59
C MET A 926 12.56 16.62 15.04
N ARG A 927 11.79 17.49 15.67
CA ARG A 927 11.37 17.35 17.06
C ARG A 927 9.99 16.73 17.12
N TYR A 928 9.74 15.87 18.10
CA TYR A 928 8.38 15.48 18.43
C TYR A 928 7.58 16.72 18.88
N SER A 929 6.30 16.74 18.53
CA SER A 929 5.35 17.76 18.96
C SER A 929 5.07 17.62 20.45
N GLU A 930 4.77 18.74 21.09
CA GLU A 930 4.36 18.75 22.50
C GLU A 930 2.95 18.17 22.66
N GLY A 931 2.86 17.09 23.45
CA GLY A 931 1.62 16.49 23.89
C GLY A 931 1.05 17.15 25.15
N ALA A 932 0.12 16.44 25.80
CA ALA A 932 -0.39 16.86 27.10
C ALA A 932 0.75 16.97 28.11
N GLU A 933 0.73 18.01 28.96
CA GLU A 933 1.77 18.30 29.96
C GLU A 933 3.11 18.81 29.39
N GLY A 934 3.19 19.13 28.09
CA GLY A 934 4.36 19.75 27.47
C GLY A 934 5.50 18.76 27.15
N ARG A 935 5.24 17.45 27.24
CA ARG A 935 6.21 16.42 26.83
C ARG A 935 6.22 16.28 25.30
N ARG A 936 7.41 16.16 24.71
CA ARG A 936 7.57 15.98 23.24
C ARG A 936 7.41 14.51 22.86
N ASP A 937 6.16 14.05 22.87
CA ASP A 937 5.80 12.64 22.63
C ASP A 937 4.76 12.44 21.52
N GLN A 938 4.40 13.49 20.78
CA GLN A 938 3.44 13.42 19.67
C GLN A 938 4.13 13.56 18.30
N LEU A 939 3.53 12.97 17.27
CA LEU A 939 3.99 13.16 15.89
C LEU A 939 3.73 14.60 15.43
N ILE A 940 4.46 15.06 14.40
CA ILE A 940 4.24 16.38 13.82
C ILE A 940 2.94 16.34 13.00
N GLU A 941 2.07 17.33 13.17
CA GLU A 941 0.81 17.39 12.42
C GLU A 941 0.98 18.20 11.13
N GLY A 942 0.35 17.73 10.07
CA GLY A 942 0.17 18.44 8.82
C GLY A 942 -1.22 18.19 8.24
N ILE A 943 -1.57 18.98 7.22
CA ILE A 943 -2.86 18.88 6.55
C ILE A 943 -2.73 19.07 5.04
N ILE A 944 -3.47 18.28 4.29
CA ILE A 944 -3.64 18.42 2.85
C ILE A 944 -4.97 19.15 2.59
N ILE A 945 -4.94 20.24 1.84
CA ILE A 945 -6.14 21.03 1.46
C ILE A 945 -6.11 21.41 -0.02
N GLU A 946 -7.25 21.81 -0.57
CA GLU A 946 -7.31 22.42 -1.90
C GLU A 946 -6.80 23.87 -1.89
N ASP A 947 -5.92 24.19 -2.83
CA ASP A 947 -5.42 25.54 -3.09
C ASP A 947 -6.46 26.44 -3.80
N ALA A 948 -6.02 27.58 -4.33
CA ALA A 948 -6.88 28.50 -5.06
C ALA A 948 -7.29 28.00 -6.47
N ASN A 949 -6.53 27.05 -7.04
CA ASN A 949 -6.77 26.45 -8.35
C ASN A 949 -7.50 25.09 -8.25
N GLY A 950 -7.76 24.60 -7.04
CA GLY A 950 -8.39 23.31 -6.78
C GLY A 950 -7.41 22.14 -6.73
N GLY A 951 -6.10 22.41 -6.71
CA GLY A 951 -5.05 21.39 -6.57
C GLY A 951 -4.69 21.12 -5.11
N PRO A 952 -4.13 19.94 -4.81
CA PRO A 952 -3.75 19.58 -3.45
C PRO A 952 -2.47 20.31 -3.02
N ILE A 953 -2.49 20.93 -1.84
CA ILE A 953 -1.31 21.45 -1.16
C ILE A 953 -1.16 20.80 0.21
N PHE A 954 0.07 20.53 0.61
CA PHE A 954 0.41 20.08 1.95
C PHE A 954 0.95 21.25 2.78
N LYS A 955 0.49 21.37 4.02
CA LYS A 955 0.92 22.38 5.00
C LYS A 955 1.37 21.72 6.30
N THR A 956 2.46 22.20 6.89
CA THR A 956 2.91 21.78 8.23
C THR A 956 3.84 22.81 8.87
N THR A 957 3.96 22.76 10.19
CA THR A 957 5.01 23.48 10.94
C THR A 957 5.96 22.46 11.55
N ALA A 958 7.22 22.52 11.16
CA ALA A 958 8.27 21.65 11.66
C ALA A 958 9.16 22.41 12.64
N GLU A 959 9.17 21.97 13.90
CA GLU A 959 10.19 22.38 14.87
C GLU A 959 11.39 21.43 14.75
N LEU A 960 12.56 22.02 14.60
CA LEU A 960 13.81 21.33 14.32
C LEU A 960 14.89 21.75 15.34
N THR A 961 15.97 20.98 15.40
CA THR A 961 17.24 21.40 15.98
C THR A 961 18.37 21.25 14.97
N LEU A 962 19.36 22.14 15.00
CA LEU A 962 20.53 22.16 14.13
C LEU A 962 21.80 21.84 14.93
N ASP A 963 22.59 20.93 14.39
CA ASP A 963 23.87 20.48 14.92
C ASP A 963 24.97 20.61 13.85
N ALA A 964 26.14 21.11 14.24
CA ALA A 964 27.33 21.18 13.39
C ALA A 964 28.55 20.62 14.16
N PRO A 965 28.62 19.28 14.36
CA PRO A 965 29.62 18.65 15.22
C PRO A 965 31.06 18.80 14.70
N ASN A 966 31.23 19.01 13.39
CA ASN A 966 32.52 19.22 12.75
C ASN A 966 32.84 20.70 12.51
N LEU A 967 32.09 21.65 13.12
CA LEU A 967 32.37 23.08 12.97
C LEU A 967 33.76 23.41 13.54
N SER A 968 34.68 23.81 12.65
CA SER A 968 36.00 24.28 13.07
C SER A 968 35.93 25.75 13.43
N VAL A 969 36.38 26.08 14.65
CA VAL A 969 36.50 27.45 15.16
C VAL A 969 37.97 27.83 15.34
N PRO A 970 38.34 29.11 15.23
CA PRO A 970 39.71 29.56 15.46
C PRO A 970 40.14 29.21 16.89
N LEU A 971 41.36 28.68 17.09
CA LEU A 971 41.86 28.22 18.40
C LEU A 971 41.06 27.02 18.96
N GLU A 972 40.94 25.94 18.19
CA GLU A 972 40.35 24.66 18.61
C GLU A 972 40.83 24.23 20.01
N GLY A 973 39.88 23.92 20.90
CA GLY A 973 40.12 23.55 22.29
C GLY A 973 40.11 24.70 23.30
N ALA A 974 40.05 25.96 22.88
CA ALA A 974 39.85 27.12 23.76
C ALA A 974 38.51 27.84 23.54
N LEU A 975 37.92 27.69 22.33
CA LEU A 975 36.62 28.24 21.96
C LEU A 975 35.57 27.12 21.79
N GLN A 976 34.32 27.44 22.12
CA GLN A 976 33.13 26.60 21.95
C GLN A 976 32.11 27.31 21.05
N HIS A 977 31.22 26.55 20.40
CA HIS A 977 30.12 27.09 19.61
C HIS A 977 28.76 26.57 20.08
N ASN A 978 27.69 27.30 19.77
CA ASN A 978 26.32 26.94 20.17
C ASN A 978 25.55 26.07 19.16
N LEU A 979 26.17 25.66 18.04
CA LEU A 979 25.55 24.73 17.06
C LEU A 979 25.51 23.27 17.55
N TYR A 980 24.92 23.08 18.72
CA TYR A 980 24.51 21.80 19.29
C TYR A 980 23.07 21.95 19.75
N SER A 981 22.16 21.18 19.17
CA SER A 981 20.71 21.25 19.41
C SER A 981 20.11 22.67 19.23
N LEU A 982 20.61 23.50 18.32
CA LEU A 982 20.11 24.88 18.15
C LEU A 982 18.68 24.86 17.56
N PRO A 983 17.65 25.38 18.26
CA PRO A 983 16.26 25.30 17.78
C PRO A 983 16.00 26.15 16.53
N ILE A 984 15.26 25.60 15.57
CA ILE A 984 14.81 26.27 14.35
C ILE A 984 13.35 25.87 14.11
N THR A 985 12.50 26.82 13.67
CA THR A 985 11.12 26.52 13.26
C THR A 985 10.91 26.85 11.80
N LEU A 986 10.36 25.91 11.05
CA LEU A 986 9.99 26.08 9.65
C LEU A 986 8.48 25.97 9.49
N ASN A 987 7.89 26.96 8.84
CA ASN A 987 6.52 26.88 8.34
C ASN A 987 6.59 26.51 6.88
N LEU A 988 6.05 25.34 6.54
CA LEU A 988 6.22 24.70 5.24
C LEU A 988 4.88 24.55 4.54
N ASP A 989 4.84 24.90 3.26
CA ASP A 989 3.73 24.59 2.38
C ASP A 989 4.20 24.35 0.94
N GLY A 990 3.38 23.63 0.16
CA GLY A 990 3.65 23.41 -1.25
C GLY A 990 2.76 22.33 -1.88
N PRO A 991 2.80 22.20 -3.22
CA PRO A 991 1.90 21.35 -3.98
C PRO A 991 2.20 19.85 -3.82
N ILE A 992 1.15 19.05 -4.02
CA ILE A 992 1.25 17.61 -4.25
C ILE A 992 0.94 17.32 -5.72
N THR A 993 1.80 16.56 -6.39
CA THR A 993 1.60 16.16 -7.79
C THR A 993 1.60 14.64 -7.91
N PHE A 994 0.59 14.07 -8.58
CA PHE A 994 0.54 12.64 -8.88
C PHE A 994 0.99 12.41 -10.33
N PHE A 995 1.92 11.48 -10.53
CA PHE A 995 2.49 11.16 -11.83
C PHE A 995 1.66 10.10 -12.56
N ASP A 996 1.83 9.98 -13.88
CA ASP A 996 1.22 8.91 -14.67
C ASP A 996 1.70 7.48 -14.31
N ASP A 997 2.75 7.36 -13.50
CA ASP A 997 3.22 6.10 -12.91
C ASP A 997 2.68 5.85 -11.49
N GLY A 998 1.76 6.70 -11.04
CA GLY A 998 1.06 6.61 -9.77
C GLY A 998 1.87 7.08 -8.55
N ARG A 999 3.17 7.38 -8.69
CA ARG A 999 3.93 8.00 -7.60
C ARG A 999 3.42 9.40 -7.31
N MET A 1000 3.57 9.80 -6.05
CA MET A 1000 3.20 11.12 -5.55
C MET A 1000 4.46 11.91 -5.21
N GLN A 1001 4.54 13.14 -5.70
CA GLN A 1001 5.54 14.13 -5.33
C GLN A 1001 4.95 15.17 -4.39
N ILE A 1002 5.66 15.53 -3.34
CA ILE A 1002 5.29 16.59 -2.40
C ILE A 1002 6.43 17.60 -2.36
N GLU A 1003 6.15 18.81 -2.83
CA GLU A 1003 7.08 19.93 -2.75
C GLU A 1003 6.75 20.77 -1.50
N GLN A 1004 7.77 21.29 -0.81
CA GLN A 1004 7.59 22.19 0.32
C GLN A 1004 8.59 23.34 0.25
N ARG A 1005 8.12 24.54 0.55
CA ARG A 1005 8.92 25.76 0.69
C ARG A 1005 8.62 26.43 2.02
N ASN A 1006 9.61 27.11 2.58
CA ASN A 1006 9.42 27.87 3.81
C ASN A 1006 8.75 29.22 3.54
N ASN A 1007 7.73 29.55 4.33
CA ASN A 1007 7.05 30.85 4.29
C ASN A 1007 7.48 31.81 5.41
N ASN A 1008 8.43 31.38 6.24
CA ASN A 1008 9.05 32.17 7.30
C ASN A 1008 10.57 32.25 7.12
N ALA A 1009 11.21 33.25 7.73
CA ALA A 1009 12.67 33.40 7.71
C ALA A 1009 13.26 33.15 9.10
N PRO A 1010 13.62 31.90 9.46
CA PRO A 1010 14.17 31.61 10.78
C PRO A 1010 15.56 32.24 10.95
N ASP A 1011 15.86 32.61 12.19
CA ASP A 1011 17.14 33.15 12.61
C ASP A 1011 18.05 32.04 13.14
N ILE A 1012 19.30 32.05 12.68
CA ILE A 1012 20.33 31.08 13.07
C ILE A 1012 21.51 31.90 13.61
N ASN A 1013 21.48 32.20 14.90
CA ASN A 1013 22.53 32.99 15.55
C ASN A 1013 23.67 32.05 15.97
N VAL A 1014 24.74 31.99 15.18
CA VAL A 1014 25.94 31.20 15.51
C VAL A 1014 26.80 32.00 16.47
N LEU A 1015 26.98 31.47 17.67
CA LEU A 1015 27.75 32.08 18.75
C LEU A 1015 29.01 31.26 19.00
N VAL A 1016 30.16 31.93 19.07
CA VAL A 1016 31.44 31.35 19.51
C VAL A 1016 31.87 32.01 20.82
N SER A 1017 32.09 31.23 21.86
CA SER A 1017 32.43 31.65 23.23
C SER A 1017 33.72 30.96 23.74
N THR A 1018 34.27 31.42 24.86
CA THR A 1018 35.48 30.83 25.50
C THR A 1018 35.10 29.89 26.65
N GLU A 1019 35.92 28.86 26.91
CA GLU A 1019 35.73 28.00 28.08
C GLU A 1019 36.00 28.71 29.43
N ASN A 1020 35.15 28.43 30.42
CA ASN A 1020 35.39 28.77 31.84
C ASN A 1020 36.64 28.09 32.45
N ALA A 1021 37.27 27.13 31.75
CA ALA A 1021 38.43 26.36 32.22
C ALA A 1021 39.79 27.08 32.06
N ILE A 1022 39.85 28.25 31.41
CA ILE A 1022 41.09 29.04 31.29
C ILE A 1022 41.42 29.82 32.59
N LEU A 1023 40.59 29.70 33.64
CA LEU A 1023 40.81 30.40 34.90
C LEU A 1023 41.95 29.87 35.77
N ASP A 1024 42.51 28.68 35.50
CA ASP A 1024 43.53 28.07 36.38
C ASP A 1024 44.89 27.74 35.73
N SER A 1025 45.11 28.15 34.48
CA SER A 1025 46.45 28.11 33.87
C SER A 1025 46.73 29.42 33.16
N GLY A 1026 47.68 30.19 33.72
CA GLY A 1026 48.00 31.56 33.34
C GLY A 1026 48.52 31.73 31.90
N ILE A 1027 47.62 31.64 30.93
CA ILE A 1027 47.78 32.08 29.56
C ILE A 1027 46.74 33.17 29.31
N GLU A 1028 47.21 34.41 29.33
CA GLU A 1028 46.44 35.58 28.93
C GLU A 1028 46.13 35.51 27.43
N LEU A 1029 44.85 35.35 27.08
CA LEU A 1029 44.32 35.76 25.76
C LEU A 1029 44.58 37.27 25.53
N ILE A 1030 44.92 38.00 26.61
CA ILE A 1030 45.35 39.39 26.69
C ILE A 1030 46.88 39.51 26.66
N SER A 1031 47.46 39.08 25.55
CA SER A 1031 48.33 40.00 24.81
C SER A 1031 47.78 40.29 23.41
N CYS A 1032 46.71 39.63 22.98
CA CYS A 1032 46.96 38.83 21.79
C CYS A 1032 46.28 39.31 20.52
N LEU A 1033 46.13 40.63 20.34
CA LEU A 1033 46.60 41.28 19.10
C LEU A 1033 46.32 42.79 19.01
N GLY A 1034 45.66 43.44 19.99
CA GLY A 1034 45.50 44.88 19.84
C GLY A 1034 44.95 45.76 20.95
N GLY A 1035 45.68 45.86 22.06
CA GLY A 1035 45.98 47.21 22.58
C GLY A 1035 46.89 48.03 21.64
N LEU A 1036 47.10 47.62 20.38
CA LEU A 1036 48.23 48.00 19.53
C LEU A 1036 47.92 49.00 18.42
N LEU A 1037 46.68 49.48 18.27
CA LEU A 1037 46.41 50.61 17.37
C LEU A 1037 45.79 51.84 18.05
N PHE A 1038 44.84 51.74 19.01
CA PHE A 1038 44.16 52.95 19.54
C PHE A 1038 43.78 53.03 21.04
N GLY A 1039 44.15 52.06 21.90
CA GLY A 1039 44.23 52.29 23.35
C GLY A 1039 42.92 52.40 24.16
N ASP A 1040 41.93 51.53 23.92
CA ASP A 1040 40.79 51.34 24.81
C ASP A 1040 40.74 49.88 25.29
N THR A 1041 40.67 49.66 26.61
CA THR A 1041 40.67 48.35 27.26
C THR A 1041 39.30 47.94 27.82
N SER A 1042 38.27 48.78 27.63
CA SER A 1042 36.92 48.52 28.15
C SER A 1042 36.20 47.36 27.45
N ALA A 1043 36.55 47.06 26.18
CA ALA A 1043 35.99 45.94 25.42
C ALA A 1043 36.37 44.54 25.98
N CYS A 1044 37.35 44.45 26.88
CA CYS A 1044 37.72 43.20 27.54
C CYS A 1044 36.89 42.89 28.80
N GLU A 1045 36.27 43.89 29.43
CA GLU A 1045 35.40 43.67 30.61
C GLU A 1045 33.99 43.24 30.17
N ASP A 1046 33.47 43.77 29.04
CA ASP A 1046 32.17 43.38 28.48
C ASP A 1046 32.18 41.98 27.83
N LEU A 1047 33.36 41.46 27.45
CA LEU A 1047 33.52 40.08 26.92
C LEU A 1047 33.45 39.00 28.02
N LEU A 1048 33.45 39.42 29.30
CA LEU A 1048 33.52 38.56 30.49
C LEU A 1048 32.29 38.68 31.40
N ASP A 1049 31.29 39.48 31.04
CA ASP A 1049 30.04 39.62 31.80
C ASP A 1049 29.02 38.57 31.31
N GLU A 1050 28.88 37.48 32.09
CA GLU A 1050 27.99 36.31 31.86
C GLU A 1050 26.48 36.65 31.95
N SER A 1051 26.06 37.92 31.82
CA SER A 1051 24.69 38.35 32.14
C SER A 1051 23.77 38.66 30.94
N SER A 1052 24.22 38.47 29.70
CA SER A 1052 23.35 38.55 28.51
C SER A 1052 23.62 37.42 27.53
N GLU A 1053 22.57 36.82 26.97
CA GLU A 1053 22.62 35.77 25.95
C GLU A 1053 23.26 36.23 24.60
N ASP A 1054 23.70 37.49 24.51
CA ASP A 1054 24.19 38.16 23.29
C ASP A 1054 25.71 38.44 23.25
N THR A 1055 26.51 38.05 24.26
CA THR A 1055 27.94 38.44 24.39
C THR A 1055 28.91 37.27 24.18
N GLY A 1056 29.02 36.78 22.95
CA GLY A 1056 30.10 35.87 22.53
C GLY A 1056 31.31 36.61 21.94
N ALA A 1057 32.45 35.91 21.83
CA ALA A 1057 33.63 36.44 21.14
C ALA A 1057 33.38 36.66 19.64
N VAL A 1058 32.50 35.85 19.04
CA VAL A 1058 31.97 36.03 17.67
C VAL A 1058 30.48 35.69 17.65
N LEU A 1059 29.67 36.55 17.01
CA LEU A 1059 28.25 36.33 16.70
C LEU A 1059 28.04 36.48 15.19
N ILE A 1060 27.56 35.42 14.54
CA ILE A 1060 27.21 35.42 13.11
C ILE A 1060 25.70 35.25 12.99
N PRO A 1061 24.96 36.30 12.61
CA PRO A 1061 23.51 36.23 12.42
C PRO A 1061 23.20 35.65 11.04
N LEU A 1062 23.04 34.33 10.94
CA LEU A 1062 22.56 33.68 9.73
C LEU A 1062 21.03 33.67 9.68
N THR A 1063 20.49 33.61 8.48
CA THR A 1063 19.06 33.38 8.27
C THR A 1063 18.83 32.58 7.00
N ILE A 1064 17.75 31.81 7.00
CA ILE A 1064 17.18 31.20 5.81
C ILE A 1064 16.11 32.16 5.32
N PRO A 1065 16.26 32.79 4.13
CA PRO A 1065 15.25 33.71 3.64
C PRO A 1065 13.93 32.98 3.35
N GLU A 1066 12.82 33.70 3.32
CA GLU A 1066 11.54 33.17 2.83
C GLU A 1066 11.71 32.60 1.41
N GLY A 1067 11.17 31.40 1.16
CA GLY A 1067 11.39 30.64 -0.07
C GLY A 1067 12.83 30.13 -0.27
N GLY A 1068 13.70 30.29 0.73
CA GLY A 1068 15.10 29.86 0.73
C GLY A 1068 15.30 28.35 0.93
N ILE A 1069 14.27 27.61 1.33
CA ILE A 1069 14.24 26.14 1.39
C ILE A 1069 13.35 25.63 0.27
N TYR A 1070 13.82 24.56 -0.36
CA TYR A 1070 13.00 23.71 -1.20
C TYR A 1070 13.22 22.25 -0.83
N LEU A 1071 12.22 21.64 -0.20
CA LEU A 1071 12.18 20.21 0.06
C LEU A 1071 11.34 19.54 -1.02
N ASN A 1072 11.77 18.37 -1.47
CA ASN A 1072 11.04 17.61 -2.45
C ASN A 1072 11.03 16.13 -2.07
N PHE A 1073 9.83 15.59 -1.87
CA PHE A 1073 9.61 14.21 -1.50
C PHE A 1073 8.89 13.45 -2.61
N ILE A 1074 9.18 12.17 -2.72
CA ILE A 1074 8.49 11.24 -3.61
C ILE A 1074 8.12 9.96 -2.87
N SER A 1075 6.93 9.43 -3.14
CA SER A 1075 6.53 8.10 -2.68
C SER A 1075 7.36 7.00 -3.34
N ASN A 1076 7.39 5.83 -2.70
CA ASN A 1076 7.98 4.64 -3.31
C ASN A 1076 7.17 4.17 -4.54
N PRO A 1077 7.77 3.34 -5.42
CA PRO A 1077 7.03 2.65 -6.49
C PRO A 1077 5.86 1.84 -5.93
N ILE A 1078 4.74 1.76 -6.65
CA ILE A 1078 3.52 1.08 -6.19
C ILE A 1078 3.65 -0.45 -6.24
N LYS A 1079 4.22 -0.98 -7.33
CA LYS A 1079 4.40 -2.42 -7.57
C LYS A 1079 5.87 -2.81 -7.36
N GLU A 1080 6.28 -2.90 -6.11
CA GLU A 1080 7.66 -3.26 -5.77
C GLU A 1080 7.91 -4.76 -5.93
N LEU A 1081 9.14 -5.11 -6.35
CA LEU A 1081 9.67 -6.46 -6.32
C LEU A 1081 10.89 -6.47 -5.39
N PRO A 1082 10.80 -7.06 -4.18
CA PRO A 1082 11.97 -7.25 -3.34
C PRO A 1082 12.98 -8.17 -4.02
N ILE A 1083 14.23 -8.03 -3.62
CA ILE A 1083 15.35 -8.84 -4.15
C ILE A 1083 15.36 -10.22 -3.47
N GLU A 1084 14.99 -10.24 -2.20
CA GLU A 1084 14.94 -11.41 -1.33
C GLU A 1084 13.79 -11.23 -0.31
N GLN A 1085 13.08 -12.30 0.01
CA GLN A 1085 11.98 -12.33 0.99
C GLN A 1085 12.13 -13.51 1.95
#